data_AF-A0A9X3N0S4-F1
#
_entry.id   AF-A0A9X3N0S4-F1
#
_cell.length_a   1.000
_cell.length_b   1.000
_cell.length_c   1.000
_cell.angle_alpha   90.00
_cell.angle_beta   90.00
_cell.angle_gamma   90.00
#
_symmetry.space_group_name_H-M   'P 1'
#
loop_
_entity.id
_entity.type
_entity.pdbx_description
1 polymer ?
#
loop_
_entity_poly.entity_id
_entity_poly.type
_entity_poly.pdbx_seq_one_letter_code
_entity_poly.pdbx_strand_id
1 'polypeptide(L)'
;MLMREARTPSASIRRAEANHALAREVGWKGSRGTNAKQRRTEAGEHAVERIPIDGIKGAGLPSRAIVVMPSQLSGEAAIDVLLHLHGFTPGYATGDDLGVYKIEAQMAAAGKELLGILPQGSENSDFNGAADGKAFDADAFIAAVFKRLTDEGYGVPAPGRVIMSSHSGGDQPLTETLKRKPPEKLAGLFLFDTMIASAFGGSVWAYVDGRITAELEHLKQMRLADPQSLAVEAQMATWIQQNGFRLMVVYRKGGAYQAAAKAIEANLDARFAALAKELGSPLVLESMRDHYAVHEVTETARIQHMDVLAGDDALRKAIETLPTPEALEGVPREHAEGRPMDDIDVPQLMRLASYGGNHAISRLLARDTALATETVTVTVRWNQTEPPKEYLKDAFDDHPVSWKADVYVDGKKAGSGDGSLDLELVKGSKHEVKIVPTGDDYYRAASKKITAEAGTKDIKLGYNRENRNFTDQSWEHQGLDATKAGDVTGDTLLGFRVTVNKLVQPTVTKTNNYFNSNKLTDADRAEIKASLLFIQGYNRRTTSTGAFSNHSTGCAIDMNVNEATSQNDHFKDDEGKFKSRMELFAHVVGRESGWGSWDGWAEKDTKKWLEASRLFNVHFPLFLSELLDDVKGGNSNTALAQWGEALDWMADTTGMVGRMLVGSQDATKLRTAAKAAEKAGKPITAKWLEKTADDWPAIRGWIEGVVMYDTEHWAYVSEHRAKVAAGTEKRTPKGELHGMIPLHPKLVETLEAGGWTWLVDLQHAKDFMHFEDRAAFAALQR
;
A
#
# COMPACT_ATOMS: atom_id res chain seq x y z
N MET A 1 42.04 29.83 43.29
CA MET A 1 41.06 30.43 44.23
C MET A 1 40.01 31.13 43.38
N LEU A 2 38.96 30.41 42.97
CA LEU A 2 37.83 30.92 42.21
C LEU A 2 36.57 30.51 42.99
N MET A 3 35.93 31.47 43.63
CA MET A 3 34.67 31.26 44.34
C MET A 3 33.56 31.00 43.31
N ARG A 4 32.95 29.81 43.35
CA ARG A 4 31.67 29.55 42.69
C ARG A 4 30.58 30.19 43.54
N GLU A 5 29.85 31.15 42.97
CA GLU A 5 28.64 31.72 43.57
C GLU A 5 27.58 30.62 43.74
N ALA A 6 27.12 30.43 44.98
CA ALA A 6 25.98 29.57 45.28
C ALA A 6 24.70 30.23 44.74
N ARG A 7 24.17 29.70 43.64
CA ARG A 7 22.86 30.12 43.11
C ARG A 7 21.78 29.82 44.16
N THR A 8 21.05 30.87 44.55
CA THR A 8 19.91 30.76 45.47
C THR A 8 18.77 29.99 44.78
N PRO A 9 18.13 29.01 45.44
CA PRO A 9 17.03 28.27 44.83
C PRO A 9 15.89 29.21 44.42
N SER A 10 15.31 28.94 43.25
CA SER A 10 14.19 29.70 42.69
C SER A 10 12.96 29.65 43.62
N ALA A 11 12.05 30.62 43.46
CA ALA A 11 10.85 30.70 44.27
C ALA A 11 9.92 29.48 44.11
N SER A 12 9.98 28.76 42.98
CA SER A 12 9.24 27.51 42.77
C SER A 12 9.76 26.36 43.63
N ILE A 13 11.09 26.23 43.79
CA ILE A 13 11.72 25.21 44.64
C ILE A 13 11.35 25.43 46.11
N ARG A 14 11.42 26.68 46.59
CA ARG A 14 11.02 27.03 47.97
C ARG A 14 9.53 26.78 48.25
N ARG A 15 8.66 26.88 47.24
CA ARG A 15 7.23 26.59 47.36
C ARG A 15 6.94 25.09 47.36
N ALA A 16 7.71 24.31 46.60
CA ALA A 16 7.65 22.85 46.63
C ALA A 16 8.12 22.29 47.98
N GLU A 17 9.22 22.82 48.54
CA GLU A 17 9.71 22.44 49.88
C GLU A 17 8.72 22.81 51.00
N ALA A 18 8.07 23.98 50.92
CA ALA A 18 7.07 24.40 51.89
C ALA A 18 5.75 23.60 51.81
N ASN A 19 5.35 23.16 50.61
CA ASN A 19 4.20 22.26 50.44
C ASN A 19 4.50 20.83 50.91
N HIS A 20 5.76 20.37 50.79
CA HIS A 20 6.21 19.07 51.30
C HIS A 20 6.07 18.95 52.83
N ALA A 21 6.18 20.07 53.56
CA ALA A 21 6.07 20.11 55.02
C ALA A 21 4.61 20.03 55.55
N LEU A 22 3.60 20.12 54.66
CA LEU A 22 2.17 20.03 54.99
C LEU A 22 1.50 18.76 54.42
N ALA A 23 2.27 17.83 53.86
CA ALA A 23 1.75 16.65 53.19
C ALA A 23 0.99 15.73 54.18
N ARG A 24 -0.27 15.44 53.85
CA ARG A 24 -1.01 14.28 54.38
C ARG A 24 -0.14 13.03 54.17
N GLU A 25 -0.19 12.05 55.06
CA GLU A 25 0.48 10.76 54.83
C GLU A 25 -0.01 10.16 53.50
N VAL A 26 0.80 10.27 52.45
CA VAL A 26 0.59 9.63 51.16
C VAL A 26 1.03 8.17 51.32
N GLY A 27 0.06 7.26 51.22
CA GLY A 27 0.25 5.84 51.46
C GLY A 27 -1.07 5.06 51.42
N TRP A 28 -1.00 3.74 51.24
CA TRP A 28 -2.21 2.92 51.23
C TRP A 28 -2.77 2.78 52.65
N LYS A 29 -3.95 3.38 52.88
CA LYS A 29 -4.61 3.39 54.18
C LYS A 29 -4.74 1.98 54.76
N GLY A 30 -4.14 1.73 55.92
CA GLY A 30 -4.21 0.45 56.64
C GLY A 30 -3.12 -0.57 56.28
N SER A 31 -2.20 -0.27 55.36
CA SER A 31 -1.08 -1.16 55.05
C SER A 31 0.07 -1.00 56.04
N ARG A 32 0.61 -2.12 56.55
CA ARG A 32 1.72 -2.16 57.52
C ARG A 32 3.09 -2.45 56.89
N GLY A 33 3.19 -2.48 55.55
CA GLY A 33 4.42 -2.81 54.82
C GLY A 33 5.25 -1.58 54.39
N THR A 34 6.56 -1.78 54.19
CA THR A 34 7.50 -0.78 53.63
C THR A 34 7.06 -0.25 52.25
N ASN A 35 6.26 -1.04 51.52
CA ASN A 35 5.81 -0.70 50.16
C ASN A 35 4.67 0.33 50.12
N ALA A 36 4.07 0.65 51.27
CA ALA A 36 2.90 1.52 51.36
C ALA A 36 3.20 2.92 51.89
N LYS A 37 4.48 3.27 52.06
CA LYS A 37 4.90 4.61 52.48
C LYS A 37 5.71 5.29 51.39
N GLN A 38 5.54 6.60 51.30
CA GLN A 38 6.43 7.46 50.52
C GLN A 38 7.86 7.30 51.03
N ARG A 39 8.82 7.19 50.11
CA ARG A 39 10.26 7.14 50.44
C ARG A 39 11.10 7.68 49.30
N ARG A 40 12.30 8.16 49.64
CA ARG A 40 13.31 8.60 48.67
C ARG A 40 14.50 7.63 48.73
N THR A 41 15.13 7.35 47.59
CA THR A 41 16.45 6.69 47.57
C THR A 41 17.50 7.61 48.21
N GLU A 42 18.72 7.08 48.45
CA GLU A 42 19.82 7.90 48.96
C GLU A 42 20.03 9.17 48.12
N ALA A 43 20.44 10.25 48.78
CA ALA A 43 20.57 11.56 48.15
C ALA A 43 21.64 11.52 47.04
N GLY A 44 21.27 11.99 45.85
CA GLY A 44 22.13 12.05 44.67
C GLY A 44 21.39 12.73 43.51
N GLU A 45 22.13 13.08 42.45
CA GLU A 45 21.61 13.78 41.26
C GLU A 45 20.47 13.01 40.57
N HIS A 46 20.50 11.68 40.64
CA HIS A 46 19.48 10.80 40.04
C HIS A 46 18.62 10.09 41.08
N ALA A 47 18.52 10.63 42.30
CA ALA A 47 17.67 10.04 43.33
C ALA A 47 16.20 10.01 42.86
N VAL A 48 15.49 8.93 43.17
CA VAL A 48 14.07 8.78 42.85
C VAL A 48 13.23 8.79 44.13
N GLU A 49 11.98 9.21 43.98
CA GLU A 49 10.95 9.24 44.98
C GLU A 49 9.87 8.21 44.66
N ARG A 50 9.61 7.32 45.60
CA ARG A 50 8.51 6.36 45.56
C ARG A 50 7.27 7.00 46.18
N ILE A 51 6.17 7.01 45.44
CA ILE A 51 4.90 7.60 45.86
C ILE A 51 3.79 6.55 45.67
N PRO A 52 3.39 5.84 46.75
CA PRO A 52 2.24 4.94 46.69
C PRO A 52 0.95 5.77 46.61
N ILE A 53 0.16 5.60 45.55
CA ILE A 53 -1.12 6.28 45.34
C ILE A 53 -2.29 5.31 45.44
N ASP A 54 -3.38 5.76 46.06
CA ASP A 54 -4.66 5.05 46.16
C ASP A 54 -5.80 5.92 45.63
N GLY A 55 -6.93 5.28 45.32
CA GLY A 55 -8.13 5.94 44.85
C GLY A 55 -8.03 6.49 43.43
N ILE A 56 -7.28 5.82 42.56
CA ILE A 56 -7.25 6.12 41.12
C ILE A 56 -8.66 5.85 40.57
N LYS A 57 -9.34 6.90 40.08
CA LYS A 57 -10.71 6.84 39.57
C LYS A 57 -10.73 7.09 38.06
N GLY A 58 -11.70 6.49 37.37
CA GLY A 58 -11.99 6.77 35.97
C GLY A 58 -11.28 5.87 34.94
N ALA A 59 -10.34 5.03 35.38
CA ALA A 59 -9.59 4.10 34.51
C ALA A 59 -10.02 2.61 34.66
N GLY A 60 -10.99 2.30 35.52
CA GLY A 60 -11.29 0.93 35.93
C GLY A 60 -10.39 0.44 37.07
N LEU A 61 -10.16 -0.87 37.18
CA LEU A 61 -9.01 -1.38 37.93
C LEU A 61 -7.73 -1.18 37.10
N PRO A 62 -6.57 -1.08 37.75
CA PRO A 62 -6.38 -1.08 39.21
C PRO A 62 -6.70 0.28 39.85
N SER A 63 -7.06 0.29 41.14
CA SER A 63 -7.34 1.54 41.87
C SER A 63 -6.10 2.12 42.58
N ARG A 64 -4.96 1.42 42.46
CA ARG A 64 -3.70 1.71 43.15
C ARG A 64 -2.52 1.60 42.18
N ALA A 65 -1.50 2.40 42.45
CA ALA A 65 -0.21 2.30 41.79
C ALA A 65 0.91 2.70 42.77
N ILE A 66 2.13 2.30 42.46
CA ILE A 66 3.33 2.95 42.98
C ILE A 66 3.88 3.80 41.83
N VAL A 67 4.15 5.06 42.12
CA VAL A 67 4.85 5.96 41.20
C VAL A 67 6.31 6.04 41.64
N VAL A 68 7.24 5.90 40.70
CA VAL A 68 8.67 6.12 40.88
C VAL A 68 9.02 7.36 40.08
N MET A 69 9.22 8.47 40.77
CA MET A 69 9.41 9.80 40.17
C MET A 69 10.84 10.26 40.38
N PRO A 70 11.50 10.89 39.38
CA PRO A 70 12.76 11.58 39.63
C PRO A 70 12.58 12.63 40.74
N SER A 71 13.50 12.66 41.71
CA SER A 71 13.38 13.59 42.84
C SER A 71 13.67 15.06 42.47
N GLN A 72 14.17 15.28 41.25
CA GLN A 72 14.33 16.57 40.62
C GLN A 72 13.74 16.46 39.21
N LEU A 73 12.78 17.34 38.90
CA LEU A 73 12.18 17.47 37.59
C LEU A 73 12.68 18.77 36.96
N SER A 74 13.00 18.75 35.67
CA SER A 74 13.41 19.93 34.90
C SER A 74 12.25 20.93 34.77
N GLY A 75 11.01 20.44 34.72
CA GLY A 75 9.78 21.22 34.85
C GLY A 75 9.28 21.91 33.58
N GLU A 76 9.99 21.81 32.45
CA GLU A 76 9.63 22.53 31.21
C GLU A 76 9.07 21.62 30.10
N ALA A 77 9.46 20.35 30.05
CA ALA A 77 9.02 19.40 29.05
C ALA A 77 8.03 18.36 29.61
N ALA A 78 7.24 17.74 28.73
CA ALA A 78 6.45 16.57 29.09
C ALA A 78 7.38 15.43 29.55
N ILE A 79 7.00 14.70 30.60
CA ILE A 79 7.81 13.62 31.17
C ILE A 79 7.43 12.27 30.56
N ASP A 80 8.40 11.51 30.09
CA ASP A 80 8.16 10.16 29.59
C ASP A 80 7.68 9.24 30.73
N VAL A 81 6.90 8.22 30.37
CA VAL A 81 6.25 7.31 31.32
C VAL A 81 6.68 5.88 31.03
N LEU A 82 7.21 5.20 32.05
CA LEU A 82 7.39 3.75 32.05
C LEU A 82 6.22 3.10 32.78
N LEU A 83 5.33 2.43 32.04
CA LEU A 83 4.20 1.69 32.59
C LEU A 83 4.57 0.21 32.68
N HIS A 84 4.88 -0.29 33.87
CA HIS A 84 5.37 -1.65 34.06
C HIS A 84 4.33 -2.56 34.72
N LEU A 85 3.95 -3.63 34.02
CA LEU A 85 2.95 -4.61 34.42
C LEU A 85 3.64 -5.84 35.03
N HIS A 86 3.32 -6.14 36.29
CA HIS A 86 3.84 -7.32 36.98
C HIS A 86 3.22 -8.63 36.46
N GLY A 87 3.90 -9.74 36.74
CA GLY A 87 3.46 -11.10 36.45
C GLY A 87 2.59 -11.74 37.52
N PHE A 88 2.44 -13.07 37.46
CA PHE A 88 1.63 -13.90 38.35
C PHE A 88 2.21 -13.94 39.78
N THR A 89 2.08 -12.81 40.47
CA THR A 89 2.48 -12.58 41.85
C THR A 89 1.43 -11.71 42.52
N PRO A 90 1.42 -11.58 43.86
CA PRO A 90 0.57 -10.62 44.58
C PRO A 90 0.84 -9.12 44.30
N GLY A 91 1.37 -8.81 43.12
CA GLY A 91 1.81 -7.50 42.71
C GLY A 91 2.97 -7.01 43.57
N TYR A 92 3.03 -5.70 43.75
CA TYR A 92 4.08 -5.06 44.53
C TYR A 92 3.76 -5.00 46.03
N ALA A 93 2.71 -5.70 46.47
CA ALA A 93 2.35 -5.80 47.88
C ALA A 93 3.43 -6.54 48.70
N THR A 94 4.13 -7.51 48.08
CA THR A 94 5.21 -8.32 48.67
C THR A 94 6.57 -7.62 48.69
N GLY A 95 6.77 -6.58 47.87
CA GLY A 95 8.01 -5.81 47.80
C GLY A 95 9.03 -6.35 46.79
N ASP A 96 8.57 -7.17 45.85
CA ASP A 96 9.42 -7.75 44.81
C ASP A 96 10.03 -6.65 43.92
N ASP A 97 9.34 -5.52 43.70
CA ASP A 97 9.91 -4.32 43.07
C ASP A 97 11.18 -3.79 43.74
N LEU A 98 11.33 -4.01 45.05
CA LEU A 98 12.45 -3.53 45.83
C LEU A 98 13.56 -4.58 45.96
N GLY A 99 13.19 -5.77 46.44
CA GLY A 99 14.16 -6.80 46.81
C GLY A 99 14.65 -7.63 45.63
N VAL A 100 13.78 -7.87 44.65
CA VAL A 100 14.02 -8.80 43.54
C VAL A 100 14.31 -8.02 42.26
N TYR A 101 13.34 -7.23 41.81
CA TYR A 101 13.40 -6.47 40.57
C TYR A 101 14.23 -5.20 40.67
N LYS A 102 14.39 -4.63 41.88
CA LYS A 102 15.17 -3.41 42.14
C LYS A 102 14.82 -2.23 41.22
N ILE A 103 13.54 -2.05 40.90
CA ILE A 103 13.07 -1.08 39.87
C ILE A 103 13.55 0.34 40.17
N GLU A 104 13.38 0.81 41.41
CA GLU A 104 13.81 2.15 41.82
C GLU A 104 15.33 2.36 41.66
N ALA A 105 16.13 1.37 42.05
CA ALA A 105 17.58 1.45 41.94
C ALA A 105 18.04 1.46 40.49
N GLN A 106 17.39 0.66 39.63
CA GLN A 106 17.68 0.62 38.20
C GLN A 106 17.28 1.92 37.49
N MET A 107 16.11 2.48 37.82
CA MET A 107 15.67 3.78 37.28
C MET A 107 16.60 4.92 37.72
N ALA A 108 16.97 4.96 39.01
CA ALA A 108 17.92 5.93 39.53
C ALA A 108 19.30 5.80 38.84
N ALA A 109 19.79 4.57 38.66
CA ALA A 109 21.06 4.32 37.99
C ALA A 109 21.05 4.68 36.49
N ALA A 110 19.90 4.61 35.82
CA ALA A 110 19.77 5.02 34.42
C ALA A 110 19.82 6.55 34.24
N GLY A 111 19.53 7.33 35.29
CA GLY A 111 19.65 8.79 35.29
C GLY A 111 18.74 9.53 34.30
N LYS A 112 17.69 8.87 33.77
CA LYS A 112 16.74 9.47 32.83
C LYS A 112 15.60 10.18 33.59
N GLU A 113 15.14 11.31 33.06
CA GLU A 113 13.92 11.96 33.52
C GLU A 113 12.68 11.18 33.02
N LEU A 114 12.34 10.12 33.75
CA LEU A 114 11.32 9.13 33.40
C LEU A 114 10.47 8.83 34.63
N LEU A 115 9.14 8.91 34.47
CA LEU A 115 8.19 8.59 35.54
C LEU A 115 7.75 7.13 35.43
N GLY A 116 8.11 6.31 36.41
CA GLY A 116 7.69 4.92 36.51
C GLY A 116 6.31 4.81 37.14
N ILE A 117 5.38 4.11 36.49
CA ILE A 117 4.07 3.77 37.02
C ILE A 117 3.99 2.25 37.13
N LEU A 118 3.76 1.77 38.35
CA LEU A 118 3.66 0.36 38.70
C LEU A 118 2.21 0.08 39.17
N PRO A 119 1.28 -0.24 38.26
CA PRO A 119 -0.10 -0.51 38.61
C PRO A 119 -0.21 -1.76 39.49
N GLN A 120 -1.17 -1.78 40.42
CA GLN A 120 -1.40 -2.95 41.30
C GLN A 120 -2.52 -3.84 40.74
N GLY A 121 -2.18 -4.78 39.86
CA GLY A 121 -3.11 -5.78 39.33
C GLY A 121 -3.52 -6.82 40.38
N SER A 122 -4.31 -7.81 39.96
CA SER A 122 -4.62 -8.99 40.78
C SER A 122 -3.39 -9.90 40.95
N GLU A 123 -3.46 -10.87 41.87
CA GLU A 123 -2.45 -11.94 42.00
C GLU A 123 -2.19 -12.71 40.69
N ASN A 124 -3.14 -12.65 39.75
CA ASN A 124 -3.05 -13.29 38.46
C ASN A 124 -2.62 -12.33 37.34
N SER A 125 -2.00 -11.18 37.65
CA SER A 125 -1.68 -10.14 36.66
C SER A 125 -2.93 -9.58 35.95
N ASP A 126 -4.11 -9.67 36.56
CA ASP A 126 -5.31 -9.05 35.98
C ASP A 126 -5.32 -7.57 36.30
N PHE A 127 -5.14 -6.75 35.27
CA PHE A 127 -5.32 -5.30 35.36
C PHE A 127 -6.71 -4.88 34.90
N ASN A 128 -7.50 -5.83 34.37
CA ASN A 128 -8.87 -5.60 33.94
C ASN A 128 -9.79 -5.91 35.11
N GLY A 129 -10.57 -4.92 35.55
CA GLY A 129 -11.59 -5.12 36.58
C GLY A 129 -12.54 -6.24 36.18
N ALA A 130 -12.40 -7.40 36.80
CA ALA A 130 -13.14 -8.61 36.46
C ALA A 130 -14.66 -8.37 36.51
N ALA A 131 -15.29 -8.15 35.35
CA ALA A 131 -16.71 -8.42 35.06
C ALA A 131 -17.12 -8.08 33.60
N ASP A 132 -16.50 -7.10 32.92
CA ASP A 132 -17.06 -6.53 31.67
C ASP A 132 -16.28 -6.82 30.39
N GLY A 133 -15.18 -7.58 30.47
CA GLY A 133 -14.38 -8.00 29.31
C GLY A 133 -13.58 -6.87 28.63
N LYS A 134 -13.50 -5.67 29.23
CA LYS A 134 -12.70 -4.57 28.69
C LYS A 134 -11.21 -4.79 28.93
N ALA A 135 -10.40 -4.37 27.95
CA ALA A 135 -8.95 -4.39 28.09
C ALA A 135 -8.47 -3.17 28.90
N PHE A 136 -7.23 -3.27 29.38
CA PHE A 136 -6.58 -2.26 30.19
C PHE A 136 -6.34 -1.02 29.33
N ASP A 137 -6.99 0.09 29.65
CA ASP A 137 -6.79 1.36 28.95
C ASP A 137 -5.62 2.10 29.62
N ALA A 138 -4.43 1.90 29.07
CA ALA A 138 -3.19 2.48 29.56
C ALA A 138 -3.22 4.02 29.57
N ASP A 139 -3.76 4.67 28.54
CA ASP A 139 -3.84 6.14 28.47
C ASP A 139 -4.77 6.70 29.56
N ALA A 140 -5.94 6.07 29.74
CA ALA A 140 -6.87 6.45 30.80
C ALA A 140 -6.25 6.26 32.20
N PHE A 141 -5.50 5.17 32.39
CA PHE A 141 -4.82 4.90 33.65
C PHE A 141 -3.71 5.93 33.94
N ILE A 142 -2.84 6.21 32.96
CA ILE A 142 -1.79 7.22 33.08
C ILE A 142 -2.41 8.59 33.39
N ALA A 143 -3.46 9.00 32.67
CA ALA A 143 -4.14 10.26 32.93
C ALA A 143 -4.70 10.34 34.36
N ALA A 144 -5.28 9.25 34.88
CA ALA A 144 -5.81 9.19 36.24
C ALA A 144 -4.69 9.25 37.30
N VAL A 145 -3.53 8.64 37.04
CA VAL A 145 -2.34 8.74 37.91
C VAL A 145 -1.81 10.17 37.95
N PHE A 146 -1.63 10.83 36.81
CA PHE A 146 -1.14 12.22 36.75
C PHE A 146 -2.10 13.18 37.44
N LYS A 147 -3.40 12.99 37.23
CA LYS A 147 -4.42 13.75 37.96
C LYS A 147 -4.26 13.55 39.47
N ARG A 148 -4.06 12.31 39.92
CA ARG A 148 -3.92 11.99 41.35
C ARG A 148 -2.67 12.63 41.96
N LEU A 149 -1.54 12.60 41.25
CA LEU A 149 -0.30 13.26 41.66
C LEU A 149 -0.50 14.78 41.80
N THR A 150 -1.19 15.39 40.82
CA THR A 150 -1.54 16.82 40.85
C THR A 150 -2.44 17.15 42.05
N ASP A 151 -3.47 16.34 42.31
CA ASP A 151 -4.39 16.53 43.43
C ASP A 151 -3.67 16.40 44.80
N GLU A 152 -2.60 15.61 44.89
CA GLU A 152 -1.74 15.47 46.08
C GLU A 152 -0.63 16.54 46.16
N GLY A 153 -0.56 17.46 45.19
CA GLY A 153 0.39 18.58 45.19
C GLY A 153 1.77 18.26 44.63
N TYR A 154 1.96 17.11 43.98
CA TYR A 154 3.18 16.82 43.22
C TYR A 154 3.14 17.62 41.92
N GLY A 155 4.12 18.50 41.71
CA GLY A 155 4.24 19.35 40.51
C GLY A 155 4.77 18.57 39.31
N VAL A 156 3.99 17.63 38.79
CA VAL A 156 4.39 16.75 37.70
C VAL A 156 4.07 17.40 36.34
N PRO A 157 5.00 17.40 35.36
CA PRO A 157 4.71 17.81 33.99
C PRO A 157 3.62 16.96 33.33
N ALA A 158 3.17 17.35 32.13
CA ALA A 158 2.23 16.54 31.35
C ALA A 158 2.87 15.20 30.90
N PRO A 159 2.07 14.14 30.67
CA PRO A 159 2.60 12.87 30.19
C PRO A 159 3.13 12.97 28.75
N GLY A 160 4.37 12.56 28.58
CA GLY A 160 5.13 12.47 27.34
C GLY A 160 4.93 11.13 26.62
N ARG A 161 6.03 10.53 26.15
CA ARG A 161 5.99 9.21 25.49
C ARG A 161 5.73 8.12 26.50
N VAL A 162 5.10 7.04 26.06
CA VAL A 162 4.78 5.89 26.89
C VAL A 162 5.67 4.73 26.49
N ILE A 163 6.32 4.12 27.47
CA ILE A 163 7.03 2.86 27.35
C ILE A 163 6.22 1.84 28.13
N MET A 164 5.68 0.84 27.44
CA MET A 164 5.04 -0.28 28.11
C MET A 164 6.08 -1.33 28.44
N SER A 165 5.99 -1.87 29.66
CA SER A 165 6.87 -2.93 30.12
C SER A 165 6.08 -4.01 30.81
N SER A 166 6.54 -5.26 30.71
CA SER A 166 5.92 -6.38 31.42
C SER A 166 6.92 -7.44 31.82
N HIS A 167 6.62 -8.15 32.91
CA HIS A 167 7.33 -9.36 33.35
C HIS A 167 6.39 -10.55 33.39
N SER A 168 6.86 -11.74 32.99
CA SER A 168 6.11 -13.00 33.13
C SER A 168 4.71 -12.89 32.51
N GLY A 169 3.64 -13.13 33.29
CA GLY A 169 2.23 -13.03 32.89
C GLY A 169 1.68 -11.62 32.66
N GLY A 170 2.45 -10.57 32.95
CA GLY A 170 2.07 -9.18 32.64
C GLY A 170 2.03 -8.90 31.13
N ASP A 171 2.49 -9.84 30.30
CA ASP A 171 2.42 -9.77 28.85
C ASP A 171 1.01 -9.98 28.30
N GLN A 172 0.15 -10.74 28.97
CA GLN A 172 -1.25 -10.94 28.59
C GLN A 172 -2.04 -9.61 28.49
N PRO A 173 -2.11 -8.78 29.55
CA PRO A 173 -2.77 -7.48 29.48
C PRO A 173 -2.07 -6.51 28.51
N LEU A 174 -0.74 -6.57 28.40
CA LEU A 174 0.02 -5.78 27.41
C LEU A 174 -0.41 -6.15 25.99
N THR A 175 -0.48 -7.44 25.69
CA THR A 175 -0.87 -7.97 24.38
C THR A 175 -2.29 -7.56 24.02
N GLU A 176 -3.23 -7.68 24.95
CA GLU A 176 -4.62 -7.23 24.71
C GLU A 176 -4.70 -5.71 24.51
N THR A 177 -3.85 -4.94 25.20
CA THR A 177 -3.72 -3.49 24.98
C THR A 177 -3.22 -3.22 23.56
N LEU A 178 -2.15 -3.87 23.11
CA LEU A 178 -1.61 -3.70 21.75
C LEU A 178 -2.60 -4.09 20.65
N LYS A 179 -3.39 -5.16 20.85
CA LYS A 179 -4.40 -5.60 19.87
C LYS A 179 -5.59 -4.65 19.75
N ARG A 180 -6.01 -4.04 20.87
CA ARG A 180 -7.26 -3.25 20.90
C ARG A 180 -7.01 -1.76 20.77
N LYS A 181 -6.17 -1.22 21.65
CA LYS A 181 -5.89 0.21 21.76
C LYS A 181 -4.53 0.41 22.45
N PRO A 182 -3.42 0.40 21.69
CA PRO A 182 -2.12 0.78 22.24
C PRO A 182 -2.19 2.24 22.73
N PRO A 183 -1.35 2.63 23.72
CA PRO A 183 -1.23 4.03 24.11
C PRO A 183 -0.96 4.92 22.90
N GLU A 184 -1.62 6.07 22.81
CA GLU A 184 -1.49 7.00 21.68
C GLU A 184 -0.03 7.39 21.42
N LYS A 185 0.76 7.52 22.50
CA LYS A 185 2.18 7.89 22.46
C LYS A 185 3.12 6.72 22.76
N LEU A 186 2.74 5.48 22.41
CA LEU A 186 3.59 4.31 22.65
C LEU A 186 4.90 4.39 21.85
N ALA A 187 6.02 4.55 22.55
CA ALA A 187 7.36 4.70 21.99
C ALA A 187 8.27 3.49 22.24
N GLY A 188 7.88 2.55 23.11
CA GLY A 188 8.66 1.33 23.27
C GLY A 188 8.01 0.22 24.10
N LEU A 189 8.61 -0.97 24.00
CA LEU A 189 8.22 -2.20 24.67
C LEU A 189 9.43 -2.85 25.36
N PHE A 190 9.36 -3.04 26.68
CA PHE A 190 10.38 -3.73 27.46
C PHE A 190 9.81 -5.00 28.11
N LEU A 191 10.20 -6.17 27.59
CA LEU A 191 9.59 -7.47 27.87
C LEU A 191 10.60 -8.36 28.60
N PHE A 192 10.29 -8.77 29.83
CA PHE A 192 11.20 -9.52 30.70
C PHE A 192 10.66 -10.93 31.00
N ASP A 193 11.31 -11.98 30.47
CA ASP A 193 10.96 -13.41 30.60
C ASP A 193 9.45 -13.65 30.49
N THR A 194 8.88 -13.21 29.36
CA THR A 194 7.43 -13.12 29.11
C THR A 194 6.91 -14.30 28.29
N MET A 195 5.61 -14.62 28.41
CA MET A 195 4.95 -15.77 27.80
C MET A 195 4.58 -15.61 26.32
N ILE A 196 5.36 -14.83 25.56
CA ILE A 196 4.97 -14.32 24.23
C ILE A 196 4.68 -15.46 23.22
N ALA A 197 5.33 -16.62 23.29
CA ALA A 197 5.16 -17.70 22.31
C ALA A 197 3.99 -18.66 22.55
N SER A 198 3.60 -18.93 23.80
CA SER A 198 2.66 -20.01 24.11
C SER A 198 1.20 -19.58 24.14
N ALA A 199 0.91 -18.29 24.33
CA ALA A 199 -0.47 -17.79 24.47
C ALA A 199 -0.84 -16.67 23.48
N PHE A 200 0.14 -15.95 22.90
CA PHE A 200 -0.12 -14.71 22.16
C PHE A 200 0.74 -14.50 20.91
N GLY A 201 1.49 -15.54 20.53
CA GLY A 201 2.51 -15.55 19.48
C GLY A 201 1.94 -15.12 18.14
N GLY A 202 2.17 -13.85 17.79
CA GLY A 202 1.66 -13.24 16.57
C GLY A 202 1.38 -11.76 16.78
N SER A 203 0.75 -11.39 17.90
CA SER A 203 0.29 -9.99 18.09
C SER A 203 1.37 -9.01 18.54
N VAL A 204 2.26 -9.39 19.45
CA VAL A 204 3.43 -8.55 19.82
C VAL A 204 4.35 -8.38 18.61
N TRP A 205 4.65 -9.47 17.90
CA TRP A 205 5.46 -9.40 16.68
C TRP A 205 4.79 -8.57 15.58
N ALA A 206 3.50 -8.79 15.30
CA ALA A 206 2.77 -8.00 14.29
C ALA A 206 2.77 -6.51 14.62
N TYR A 207 2.66 -6.14 15.91
CA TYR A 207 2.79 -4.75 16.32
C TYR A 207 4.19 -4.21 16.05
N VAL A 208 5.24 -4.93 16.49
CA VAL A 208 6.64 -4.55 16.28
C VAL A 208 6.98 -4.42 14.80
N ASP A 209 6.58 -5.39 13.97
CA ASP A 209 6.79 -5.36 12.53
C ASP A 209 6.04 -4.20 11.86
N GLY A 210 4.81 -3.93 12.29
CA GLY A 210 4.06 -2.74 11.89
C GLY A 210 4.78 -1.43 12.22
N ARG A 211 5.42 -1.35 13.40
CA ARG A 211 6.25 -0.19 13.80
C ARG A 211 7.49 -0.04 12.93
N ILE A 212 8.24 -1.13 12.71
CA ILE A 212 9.42 -1.14 11.81
C ILE A 212 9.02 -0.67 10.40
N THR A 213 7.86 -1.14 9.91
CA THR A 213 7.32 -0.75 8.60
C THR A 213 6.98 0.74 8.54
N ALA A 214 6.30 1.28 9.55
CA ALA A 214 5.96 2.69 9.61
C ALA A 214 7.21 3.60 9.64
N GLU A 215 8.25 3.18 10.36
CA GLU A 215 9.54 3.89 10.38
C GLU A 215 10.22 3.86 9.02
N LEU A 216 10.28 2.69 8.37
CA LEU A 216 10.83 2.56 7.03
C LEU A 216 10.13 3.49 6.03
N GLU A 217 8.80 3.57 6.07
CA GLU A 217 8.05 4.47 5.18
C GLU A 217 8.33 5.94 5.46
N HIS A 218 8.47 6.34 6.73
CA HIS A 218 8.91 7.69 7.08
C HIS A 218 10.31 8.01 6.55
N LEU A 219 11.25 7.07 6.72
CA LEU A 219 12.62 7.18 6.24
C LEU A 219 12.68 7.28 4.70
N LYS A 220 11.85 6.52 3.98
CA LYS A 220 11.69 6.66 2.52
C LYS A 220 11.18 8.05 2.14
N GLN A 221 10.20 8.59 2.88
CA GLN A 221 9.70 9.96 2.64
C GLN A 221 10.78 11.02 2.87
N MET A 222 11.58 10.90 3.94
CA MET A 222 12.73 11.80 4.18
C MET A 222 13.70 11.79 2.99
N ARG A 223 14.02 10.59 2.48
CA ARG A 223 14.91 10.43 1.32
C ARG A 223 14.30 10.98 0.03
N LEU A 224 12.99 10.84 -0.18
CA LEU A 224 12.30 11.41 -1.34
C LEU A 224 12.26 12.94 -1.31
N ALA A 225 12.18 13.53 -0.11
CA ALA A 225 12.20 14.98 0.07
C ALA A 225 13.57 15.60 -0.24
N ASP A 226 14.66 14.86 0.00
CA ASP A 226 16.03 15.31 -0.26
C ASP A 226 16.92 14.18 -0.85
N PRO A 227 16.70 13.79 -2.12
CA PRO A 227 17.32 12.59 -2.70
C PRO A 227 18.81 12.76 -3.04
N GLN A 228 19.36 13.98 -3.00
CA GLN A 228 20.75 14.26 -3.39
C GLN A 228 21.66 14.63 -2.21
N SER A 229 21.11 14.78 -1.00
CA SER A 229 21.90 15.21 0.14
C SER A 229 22.54 14.03 0.86
N LEU A 230 23.88 14.04 0.95
CA LEU A 230 24.61 13.16 1.87
C LEU A 230 24.23 13.40 3.34
N ALA A 231 23.63 14.55 3.67
CA ALA A 231 23.14 14.83 5.01
C ALA A 231 21.82 14.10 5.33
N VAL A 232 21.09 13.60 4.32
CA VAL A 232 19.80 12.94 4.56
C VAL A 232 19.95 11.69 5.41
N GLU A 233 21.04 10.93 5.24
CA GLU A 233 21.28 9.72 6.05
C GLU A 233 21.61 10.06 7.50
N ALA A 234 22.35 11.14 7.74
CA ALA A 234 22.62 11.63 9.09
C ALA A 234 21.34 12.17 9.76
N GLN A 235 20.48 12.83 8.99
CA GLN A 235 19.16 13.28 9.47
C GLN A 235 18.25 12.09 9.79
N MET A 236 18.22 11.07 8.94
CA MET A 236 17.49 9.82 9.16
C MET A 236 17.98 9.12 10.44
N ALA A 237 19.30 8.96 10.61
CA ALA A 237 19.88 8.41 11.83
C ALA A 237 19.52 9.23 13.07
N THR A 238 19.60 10.56 12.99
CA THR A 238 19.21 11.47 14.09
C THR A 238 17.72 11.32 14.42
N TRP A 239 16.87 11.25 13.41
CA TRP A 239 15.43 11.04 13.58
C TRP A 239 15.14 9.71 14.26
N ILE A 240 15.81 8.63 13.83
CA ILE A 240 15.70 7.30 14.45
C ILE A 240 16.08 7.41 15.94
N GLN A 241 17.22 8.03 16.24
CA GLN A 241 17.67 8.20 17.63
C GLN A 241 16.64 8.95 18.48
N GLN A 242 15.98 9.97 17.94
CA GLN A 242 15.01 10.78 18.70
C GLN A 242 13.61 10.16 18.80
N ASN A 243 13.13 9.53 17.71
CA ASN A 243 11.72 9.18 17.51
C ASN A 243 11.46 7.70 17.25
N GLY A 244 12.51 6.92 16.96
CA GLY A 244 12.41 5.49 16.70
C GLY A 244 11.80 4.73 17.87
N PHE A 245 11.09 3.67 17.56
CA PHE A 245 10.48 2.77 18.52
C PHE A 245 11.56 1.92 19.20
N ARG A 246 11.43 1.70 20.51
CA ARG A 246 12.37 0.87 21.28
C ARG A 246 11.77 -0.49 21.62
N LEU A 247 12.48 -1.57 21.34
CA LEU A 247 12.16 -2.90 21.78
C LEU A 247 13.34 -3.49 22.54
N MET A 248 13.10 -3.93 23.77
CA MET A 248 14.03 -4.75 24.54
C MET A 248 13.31 -6.01 25.00
N VAL A 249 13.77 -7.17 24.54
CA VAL A 249 13.30 -8.48 25.01
C VAL A 249 14.40 -9.14 25.80
N VAL A 250 14.15 -9.48 27.05
CA VAL A 250 15.13 -10.08 27.95
C VAL A 250 14.65 -11.45 28.36
N TYR A 251 15.51 -12.47 28.25
CA TYR A 251 15.17 -13.83 28.64
C TYR A 251 16.35 -14.51 29.33
N ARG A 252 16.06 -15.54 30.11
CA ARG A 252 17.09 -16.38 30.73
C ARG A 252 17.35 -17.64 29.90
N LYS A 253 18.62 -18.00 29.76
CA LYS A 253 19.03 -19.25 29.10
C LYS A 253 18.44 -20.47 29.82
N GLY A 254 17.89 -21.41 29.06
CA GLY A 254 17.21 -22.60 29.58
C GLY A 254 15.86 -22.30 30.24
N GLY A 255 15.39 -21.06 30.23
CA GLY A 255 14.09 -20.68 30.79
C GLY A 255 12.92 -21.11 29.93
N ALA A 256 11.74 -21.19 30.53
CA ALA A 256 10.49 -21.55 29.86
C ALA A 256 10.13 -20.63 28.68
N TYR A 257 10.67 -19.40 28.66
CA TYR A 257 10.36 -18.38 27.66
C TYR A 257 11.48 -18.12 26.65
N GLN A 258 12.59 -18.87 26.73
CA GLN A 258 13.72 -18.74 25.80
C GLN A 258 13.28 -18.91 24.34
N ALA A 259 12.44 -19.90 24.05
CA ALA A 259 11.97 -20.17 22.69
C ALA A 259 11.21 -18.96 22.11
N ALA A 260 10.44 -18.25 22.94
CA ALA A 260 9.70 -17.07 22.54
C ALA A 260 10.61 -15.91 22.17
N ALA A 261 11.59 -15.62 23.02
CA ALA A 261 12.56 -14.57 22.75
C ALA A 261 13.41 -14.87 21.51
N LYS A 262 13.84 -16.13 21.33
CA LYS A 262 14.56 -16.56 20.12
C LYS A 262 13.72 -16.46 18.85
N ALA A 263 12.41 -16.68 18.93
CA ALA A 263 11.52 -16.46 17.78
C ALA A 263 11.45 -14.98 17.39
N ILE A 264 11.37 -14.06 18.36
CA ILE A 264 11.42 -12.61 18.09
C ILE A 264 12.78 -12.22 17.50
N GLU A 265 13.88 -12.74 18.03
CA GLU A 265 15.23 -12.50 17.50
C GLU A 265 15.35 -12.93 16.03
N ALA A 266 14.91 -14.16 15.71
CA ALA A 266 14.92 -14.66 14.33
C ALA A 266 14.06 -13.81 13.39
N ASN A 267 12.90 -13.36 13.85
CA ASN A 267 12.02 -12.48 13.08
C ASN A 267 12.65 -11.10 12.84
N LEU A 268 13.29 -10.52 13.86
CA LEU A 268 14.05 -9.26 13.72
C LEU A 268 15.20 -9.42 12.72
N ASP A 269 15.98 -10.49 12.81
CA ASP A 269 17.08 -10.76 11.89
C ASP A 269 16.59 -10.90 10.44
N ALA A 270 15.51 -11.64 10.21
CA ALA A 270 14.90 -11.78 8.89
C ALA A 270 14.40 -10.42 8.36
N ARG A 271 13.73 -9.62 9.22
CA ARG A 271 13.21 -8.31 8.86
C ARG A 271 14.34 -7.34 8.51
N PHE A 272 15.38 -7.25 9.34
CA PHE A 272 16.51 -6.36 9.08
C PHE A 272 17.37 -6.81 7.88
N ALA A 273 17.44 -8.11 7.58
CA ALA A 273 18.05 -8.60 6.36
C ALA A 273 17.28 -8.17 5.09
N ALA A 274 15.95 -8.11 5.16
CA ALA A 274 15.12 -7.56 4.09
C ALA A 274 15.31 -6.03 3.96
N LEU A 275 15.26 -5.30 5.09
CA LEU A 275 15.45 -3.84 5.11
C LEU A 275 16.82 -3.40 4.58
N ALA A 276 17.86 -4.20 4.79
CA ALA A 276 19.19 -3.92 4.25
C ALA A 276 19.16 -3.75 2.73
N LYS A 277 18.31 -4.51 2.03
CA LYS A 277 18.13 -4.42 0.57
C LYS A 277 17.31 -3.19 0.17
N GLU A 278 16.35 -2.78 0.99
CA GLU A 278 15.47 -1.64 0.71
C GLU A 278 16.13 -0.28 0.99
N LEU A 279 16.79 -0.14 2.14
CA LEU A 279 17.37 1.12 2.58
C LEU A 279 18.70 1.43 1.90
N GLY A 280 19.51 0.42 1.55
CA GLY A 280 20.81 0.63 0.91
C GLY A 280 21.82 1.49 1.70
N SER A 281 21.53 1.85 2.95
CA SER A 281 22.39 2.64 3.85
C SER A 281 22.69 1.84 5.11
N PRO A 282 23.96 1.40 5.30
CA PRO A 282 24.37 0.69 6.51
C PRO A 282 24.17 1.51 7.79
N LEU A 283 24.40 2.82 7.75
CA LEU A 283 24.27 3.71 8.92
C LEU A 283 22.84 3.79 9.43
N VAL A 284 21.88 3.99 8.52
CA VAL A 284 20.45 4.05 8.87
C VAL A 284 19.98 2.70 9.39
N LEU A 285 20.40 1.62 8.72
CA LEU A 285 20.06 0.25 9.13
C LEU A 285 20.58 -0.07 10.53
N GLU A 286 21.85 0.24 10.82
CA GLU A 286 22.47 0.04 12.13
C GLU A 286 21.75 0.87 13.20
N SER A 287 21.47 2.15 12.91
CA SER A 287 20.73 3.03 13.82
C SER A 287 19.34 2.49 14.16
N MET A 288 18.63 1.90 13.19
CA MET A 288 17.36 1.24 13.46
C MET A 288 17.58 -0.01 14.30
N ARG A 289 18.51 -0.89 13.91
CA ARG A 289 18.75 -2.18 14.58
C ARG A 289 19.11 -2.00 16.06
N ASP A 290 19.87 -0.97 16.41
CA ASP A 290 20.25 -0.65 17.79
C ASP A 290 19.05 -0.42 18.73
N HIS A 291 17.87 -0.13 18.18
CA HIS A 291 16.65 0.05 18.96
C HIS A 291 15.85 -1.23 19.18
N TYR A 292 16.21 -2.34 18.53
CA TYR A 292 15.52 -3.62 18.63
C TYR A 292 16.48 -4.70 19.12
N ALA A 293 16.50 -4.89 20.43
CA ALA A 293 17.44 -5.80 21.08
C ALA A 293 16.72 -7.00 21.72
N VAL A 294 17.34 -8.17 21.58
CA VAL A 294 17.01 -9.38 22.34
C VAL A 294 18.24 -9.76 23.17
N HIS A 295 18.11 -9.70 24.50
CA HIS A 295 19.19 -9.92 25.45
C HIS A 295 19.00 -11.25 26.20
N GLU A 296 19.99 -12.13 26.09
CA GLU A 296 20.11 -13.29 26.96
C GLU A 296 20.80 -12.87 28.26
N VAL A 297 20.15 -13.10 29.40
CA VAL A 297 20.80 -12.89 30.69
C VAL A 297 21.87 -13.97 30.88
N THR A 298 23.13 -13.54 30.95
CA THR A 298 24.29 -14.43 30.84
C THR A 298 24.76 -15.00 32.18
N GLU A 299 24.35 -14.43 33.31
CA GLU A 299 24.67 -14.93 34.65
C GLU A 299 23.76 -16.12 35.06
N THR A 300 23.83 -17.21 34.27
CA THR A 300 22.84 -18.31 34.28
C THR A 300 22.92 -19.23 35.50
N ALA A 301 23.98 -19.17 36.32
CA ALA A 301 24.14 -20.07 37.44
C ALA A 301 23.24 -19.75 38.65
N ARG A 302 22.57 -18.58 38.67
CA ARG A 302 21.83 -18.08 39.84
C ARG A 302 20.49 -17.38 39.57
N ILE A 303 20.19 -17.00 38.34
CA ILE A 303 19.02 -16.14 38.05
C ILE A 303 17.76 -16.99 37.87
N GLN A 304 16.82 -16.86 38.82
CA GLN A 304 15.49 -17.43 38.72
C GLN A 304 14.61 -16.59 37.79
N HIS A 305 13.44 -17.11 37.43
CA HIS A 305 12.44 -16.42 36.61
C HIS A 305 12.13 -14.99 37.09
N MET A 306 12.05 -14.83 38.42
CA MET A 306 11.75 -13.55 39.06
C MET A 306 12.94 -12.58 39.01
N ASP A 307 14.16 -13.08 38.92
CA ASP A 307 15.37 -12.25 38.98
C ASP A 307 15.71 -11.61 37.62
N VAL A 308 15.08 -12.05 36.52
CA VAL A 308 15.43 -11.65 35.15
C VAL A 308 15.41 -10.13 34.93
N LEU A 309 14.53 -9.40 35.62
CA LEU A 309 14.39 -7.96 35.47
C LEU A 309 15.57 -7.19 36.12
N ALA A 310 16.20 -7.77 37.13
CA ALA A 310 17.42 -7.26 37.77
C ALA A 310 18.70 -7.93 37.25
N GLY A 311 18.58 -9.09 36.60
CA GLY A 311 19.69 -9.81 35.99
C GLY A 311 20.39 -8.96 34.95
N ASP A 312 21.72 -8.87 35.03
CA ASP A 312 22.55 -8.01 34.18
C ASP A 312 22.09 -6.52 34.14
N ASP A 313 21.39 -6.02 35.18
CA ASP A 313 20.75 -4.70 35.19
C ASP A 313 19.81 -4.47 33.98
N ALA A 314 19.03 -5.49 33.62
CA ALA A 314 18.25 -5.53 32.39
C ALA A 314 17.28 -4.34 32.22
N LEU A 315 16.54 -3.94 33.25
CA LEU A 315 15.63 -2.79 33.14
C LEU A 315 16.39 -1.49 32.95
N ARG A 316 17.50 -1.30 33.68
CA ARG A 316 18.36 -0.13 33.50
C ARG A 316 18.85 -0.03 32.05
N LYS A 317 19.40 -1.12 31.50
CA LYS A 317 19.87 -1.17 30.10
C LYS A 317 18.76 -0.85 29.11
N ALA A 318 17.55 -1.35 29.35
CA ALA A 318 16.39 -1.02 28.52
C ALA A 318 16.08 0.50 28.57
N ILE A 319 16.05 1.10 29.76
CA ILE A 319 15.83 2.55 29.95
C ILE A 319 16.94 3.38 29.29
N GLU A 320 18.19 2.93 29.34
CA GLU A 320 19.32 3.62 28.71
C GLU A 320 19.17 3.76 27.18
N THR A 321 18.39 2.89 26.54
CA THR A 321 18.08 2.98 25.09
C THR A 321 17.14 4.15 24.74
N LEU A 322 16.45 4.74 25.72
CA LEU A 322 15.59 5.90 25.50
C LEU A 322 16.44 7.14 25.23
N PRO A 323 16.04 8.03 24.31
CA PRO A 323 16.84 9.19 23.98
C PRO A 323 16.93 10.16 25.16
N THR A 324 18.05 10.89 25.26
CA THR A 324 18.25 11.91 26.29
C THR A 324 17.49 13.20 25.95
N PRO A 325 17.13 14.01 26.96
CA PRO A 325 16.56 15.34 26.73
C PRO A 325 17.43 16.22 25.82
N GLU A 326 18.77 16.18 25.95
CA GLU A 326 19.67 16.99 25.10
C GLU A 326 19.58 16.60 23.63
N ALA A 327 19.38 15.31 23.33
CA ALA A 327 19.15 14.84 21.97
C ALA A 327 17.86 15.40 21.37
N LEU A 328 16.89 15.83 22.20
CA LEU A 328 15.61 16.41 21.77
C LEU A 328 15.65 17.95 21.64
N GLU A 329 16.68 18.62 22.17
CA GLU A 329 16.82 20.09 22.14
C GLU A 329 17.63 20.62 20.94
N GLY A 330 18.46 19.79 20.31
CA GLY A 330 19.31 20.17 19.17
C GLY A 330 18.60 20.38 17.83
N VAL A 331 17.28 20.27 17.78
CA VAL A 331 16.45 20.49 16.59
C VAL A 331 15.67 21.77 16.80
N PRO A 332 15.62 22.71 15.83
CA PRO A 332 14.70 23.82 15.90
C PRO A 332 13.29 23.27 16.17
N ARG A 333 12.79 23.48 17.38
CA ARG A 333 11.37 23.33 17.68
C ARG A 333 10.70 24.45 16.91
N GLU A 334 10.46 24.26 15.61
CA GLU A 334 9.47 25.05 14.90
C GLU A 334 8.15 24.75 15.60
N HIS A 335 7.81 25.66 16.51
CA HIS A 335 6.57 25.67 17.24
C HIS A 335 5.41 25.49 16.25
N ALA A 336 4.51 24.56 16.60
CA ALA A 336 3.14 24.49 16.11
C ALA A 336 2.29 25.68 16.60
N GLU A 337 2.91 26.82 16.90
CA GLU A 337 2.24 28.11 17.09
C GLU A 337 2.41 28.90 15.80
N GLY A 338 1.29 29.25 15.17
CA GLY A 338 1.24 29.80 13.82
C GLY A 338 2.25 30.92 13.60
N ARG A 339 3.14 30.73 12.61
CA ARG A 339 3.79 31.86 11.96
C ARG A 339 2.69 32.80 11.45
N PRO A 340 2.85 34.14 11.60
CA PRO A 340 2.04 35.08 10.85
C PRO A 340 2.05 34.67 9.39
N MET A 341 0.88 34.63 8.76
CA MET A 341 0.67 34.10 7.41
C MET A 341 1.41 34.91 6.32
N ASP A 342 2.19 35.91 6.71
CA ASP A 342 2.81 36.89 5.83
C ASP A 342 4.17 36.44 5.26
N ASP A 343 4.77 35.36 5.79
CA ASP A 343 6.11 34.87 5.38
C ASP A 343 6.09 33.48 4.69
N ILE A 344 4.94 32.95 4.27
CA ILE A 344 4.89 31.69 3.52
C ILE A 344 5.17 31.96 2.03
N ASP A 345 6.28 31.39 1.54
CA ASP A 345 6.65 31.40 0.13
C ASP A 345 5.52 30.81 -0.73
N VAL A 346 5.10 31.55 -1.75
CA VAL A 346 3.95 31.25 -2.63
C VAL A 346 3.99 29.82 -3.23
N PRO A 347 5.14 29.24 -3.59
CA PRO A 347 5.26 27.85 -4.03
C PRO A 347 4.97 26.80 -2.95
N GLN A 348 5.19 27.09 -1.66
CA GLN A 348 4.80 26.19 -0.56
C GLN A 348 3.30 26.23 -0.32
N LEU A 349 2.70 27.41 -0.41
CA LEU A 349 1.25 27.61 -0.28
C LEU A 349 0.49 26.98 -1.46
N MET A 350 1.06 27.01 -2.66
CA MET A 350 0.53 26.32 -3.85
C MET A 350 0.63 24.80 -3.76
N ARG A 351 1.64 24.25 -3.08
CA ARG A 351 1.73 22.81 -2.80
C ARG A 351 0.69 22.37 -1.79
N LEU A 352 0.51 23.10 -0.68
CA LEU A 352 -0.53 22.79 0.32
C LEU A 352 -1.95 22.94 -0.25
N ALA A 353 -2.19 23.93 -1.12
CA ALA A 353 -3.48 24.09 -1.80
C ALA A 353 -3.80 22.95 -2.79
N SER A 354 -2.78 22.33 -3.38
CA SER A 354 -2.97 21.18 -4.27
C SER A 354 -3.38 19.89 -3.55
N TYR A 355 -3.10 19.78 -2.25
CA TYR A 355 -3.52 18.65 -1.41
C TYR A 355 -4.87 18.86 -0.71
N GLY A 356 -5.37 20.10 -0.62
CA GLY A 356 -6.57 20.45 0.16
C GLY A 356 -7.89 20.57 -0.61
N GLY A 357 -7.93 20.40 -1.93
CA GLY A 357 -9.18 20.33 -2.71
C GLY A 357 -10.15 21.52 -2.55
N ASN A 358 -9.67 22.73 -2.23
CA ASN A 358 -10.55 23.84 -1.84
C ASN A 358 -10.75 24.86 -2.96
N HIS A 359 -11.73 24.60 -3.83
CA HIS A 359 -12.10 25.42 -5.00
C HIS A 359 -12.61 26.85 -4.67
N ALA A 360 -12.83 27.18 -3.40
CA ALA A 360 -13.43 28.46 -2.99
C ALA A 360 -12.44 29.64 -2.96
N ILE A 361 -11.17 29.41 -2.65
CA ILE A 361 -10.17 30.48 -2.50
C ILE A 361 -9.70 31.02 -3.87
N SER A 362 -9.57 30.14 -4.87
CA SER A 362 -9.18 30.55 -6.23
C SER A 362 -10.23 31.43 -6.94
N ARG A 363 -11.50 31.39 -6.52
CA ARG A 363 -12.56 32.23 -7.12
C ARG A 363 -12.67 33.62 -6.48
N LEU A 364 -12.21 33.78 -5.24
CA LEU A 364 -12.30 35.05 -4.52
C LEU A 364 -11.17 36.03 -4.89
N LEU A 365 -10.03 35.54 -5.36
CA LEU A 365 -8.90 36.37 -5.83
C LEU A 365 -9.02 36.78 -7.31
N ALA A 366 -9.98 36.24 -8.06
CA ALA A 366 -10.16 36.50 -9.50
C ALA A 366 -11.09 37.70 -9.80
N ARG A 367 -11.52 38.46 -8.79
CA ARG A 367 -12.38 39.64 -8.95
C ARG A 367 -11.78 40.84 -8.23
N ASP A 368 -10.80 41.47 -8.87
CA ASP A 368 -10.77 42.91 -9.13
C ASP A 368 -9.35 43.30 -9.50
N THR A 369 -9.14 43.57 -10.79
CA THR A 369 -8.34 44.68 -11.31
C THR A 369 -8.31 44.54 -12.82
N ALA A 370 -9.04 45.42 -13.50
CA ALA A 370 -8.85 45.67 -14.92
C ALA A 370 -7.50 46.42 -15.10
N LEU A 371 -6.40 45.70 -14.91
CA LEU A 371 -5.11 46.10 -15.45
C LEU A 371 -5.14 45.76 -16.94
N ALA A 372 -4.66 46.69 -17.77
CA ALA A 372 -4.49 46.45 -19.19
C ALA A 372 -3.72 45.12 -19.37
N THR A 373 -4.43 44.08 -19.80
CA THR A 373 -3.84 42.76 -20.01
C THR A 373 -2.92 42.89 -21.21
N GLU A 374 -1.62 42.95 -20.94
CA GLU A 374 -0.58 42.85 -21.96
C GLU A 374 -0.88 41.64 -22.83
N THR A 375 -1.16 41.84 -24.12
CA THR A 375 -1.26 40.73 -25.07
C THR A 375 0.12 40.41 -25.60
N VAL A 376 0.28 39.17 -26.02
CA VAL A 376 1.49 38.68 -26.65
C VAL A 376 1.11 37.89 -27.90
N THR A 377 1.84 38.12 -28.98
CA THR A 377 1.73 37.32 -30.19
C THR A 377 2.40 35.96 -29.95
N VAL A 378 1.62 34.89 -30.10
CA VAL A 378 2.10 33.51 -30.05
C VAL A 378 1.95 32.91 -31.43
N THR A 379 3.06 32.55 -32.07
CA THR A 379 3.03 31.83 -33.34
C THR A 379 2.78 30.37 -33.08
N VAL A 380 1.61 29.86 -33.46
CA VAL A 380 1.35 28.42 -33.42
C VAL A 380 1.74 27.85 -34.76
N ARG A 381 2.76 26.99 -34.76
CA ARG A 381 3.22 26.27 -35.95
C ARG A 381 2.79 24.82 -35.81
N TRP A 382 2.30 24.23 -36.90
CA TRP A 382 2.04 22.81 -36.94
C TRP A 382 2.98 22.11 -37.91
N ASN A 383 3.67 21.12 -37.37
CA ASN A 383 4.60 20.29 -38.12
C ASN A 383 4.01 18.88 -38.24
N GLN A 384 4.27 18.24 -39.36
CA GLN A 384 3.90 16.86 -39.59
C GLN A 384 4.75 15.95 -38.67
N THR A 385 4.17 14.88 -38.15
CA THR A 385 4.99 13.70 -37.88
C THR A 385 5.35 13.10 -39.24
N GLU A 386 6.64 12.95 -39.56
CA GLU A 386 7.03 12.27 -40.80
C GLU A 386 6.32 10.91 -40.84
N PRO A 387 5.53 10.62 -41.89
CA PRO A 387 4.99 9.28 -42.05
C PRO A 387 6.17 8.32 -42.22
N PRO A 388 6.09 7.10 -41.69
CA PRO A 388 7.17 6.15 -41.88
C PRO A 388 7.35 5.88 -43.38
N LYS A 389 8.49 6.35 -43.89
CA LYS A 389 8.82 6.42 -45.32
C LYS A 389 8.85 5.05 -46.00
N GLU A 390 8.76 3.95 -45.25
CA GLU A 390 8.75 2.60 -45.79
C GLU A 390 7.39 2.21 -46.38
N TYR A 391 6.27 2.57 -45.73
CA TYR A 391 4.94 2.03 -46.07
C TYR A 391 4.01 2.99 -46.80
N LEU A 392 4.17 4.30 -46.58
CA LEU A 392 3.23 5.32 -47.06
C LEU A 392 3.86 6.31 -48.04
N LYS A 393 5.11 6.07 -48.47
CA LYS A 393 5.87 7.03 -49.28
C LYS A 393 5.12 7.48 -50.53
N ASP A 394 4.55 6.53 -51.27
CA ASP A 394 3.87 6.83 -52.53
C ASP A 394 2.57 7.65 -52.29
N ALA A 395 1.81 7.36 -51.21
CA ALA A 395 0.64 8.17 -50.83
C ALA A 395 0.97 9.65 -50.59
N PHE A 396 2.15 9.92 -50.01
CA PHE A 396 2.57 11.28 -49.69
C PHE A 396 3.30 11.96 -50.85
N ASP A 397 4.00 11.21 -51.70
CA ASP A 397 4.70 11.75 -52.87
C ASP A 397 3.72 12.12 -54.00
N ASP A 398 2.63 11.37 -54.18
CA ASP A 398 1.65 11.58 -55.25
C ASP A 398 0.56 12.63 -54.92
N HIS A 399 0.44 13.05 -53.65
CA HIS A 399 -0.56 14.01 -53.21
C HIS A 399 0.07 15.23 -52.52
N PRO A 400 -0.07 16.46 -53.07
CA PRO A 400 0.38 17.66 -52.39
C PRO A 400 -0.49 17.91 -51.16
N VAL A 401 0.02 17.55 -49.99
CA VAL A 401 -0.64 17.82 -48.70
C VAL A 401 -0.88 19.33 -48.58
N SER A 402 -2.16 19.74 -48.52
CA SER A 402 -2.52 21.10 -48.15
C SER A 402 -2.22 21.32 -46.66
N TRP A 403 -1.34 22.25 -46.34
CA TRP A 403 -0.98 22.61 -44.96
C TRP A 403 -1.99 23.55 -44.29
N LYS A 404 -3.10 23.80 -44.99
CA LYS A 404 -4.20 24.62 -44.52
C LYS A 404 -4.91 23.94 -43.36
N ALA A 405 -4.99 24.65 -42.25
CA ALA A 405 -5.72 24.22 -41.08
C ALA A 405 -6.49 25.38 -40.45
N ASP A 406 -7.65 25.06 -39.89
CA ASP A 406 -8.38 25.91 -38.99
C ASP A 406 -7.78 25.78 -37.58
N VAL A 407 -7.54 26.92 -36.95
CA VAL A 407 -7.02 27.00 -35.59
C VAL A 407 -8.14 27.43 -34.67
N TYR A 408 -8.38 26.67 -33.61
CA TYR A 408 -9.35 26.96 -32.57
C TYR A 408 -8.61 27.23 -31.26
N VAL A 409 -9.03 28.25 -30.53
CA VAL A 409 -8.54 28.60 -29.19
C VAL A 409 -9.73 28.49 -28.24
N ASP A 410 -9.64 27.61 -27.25
CA ASP A 410 -10.71 27.32 -26.27
C ASP A 410 -12.07 27.07 -26.94
N GLY A 411 -12.04 26.26 -28.00
CA GLY A 411 -13.24 25.86 -28.77
C GLY A 411 -13.75 26.91 -29.77
N LYS A 412 -13.16 28.11 -29.85
CA LYS A 412 -13.54 29.15 -30.82
C LYS A 412 -12.54 29.22 -31.97
N LYS A 413 -13.01 29.27 -33.21
CA LYS A 413 -12.14 29.44 -34.38
C LYS A 413 -11.43 30.79 -34.30
N ALA A 414 -10.11 30.76 -34.18
CA ALA A 414 -9.25 31.94 -34.15
C ALA A 414 -8.82 32.35 -35.56
N GLY A 415 -8.72 31.41 -36.49
CA GLY A 415 -8.39 31.69 -37.88
C GLY A 415 -8.10 30.44 -38.69
N SER A 416 -7.54 30.63 -39.87
CA SER A 416 -7.00 29.58 -40.71
C SER A 416 -5.60 30.00 -41.15
N GLY A 417 -4.66 29.07 -41.20
CA GLY A 417 -3.30 29.34 -41.65
C GLY A 417 -2.76 28.21 -42.50
N ASP A 418 -1.54 28.37 -43.00
CA ASP A 418 -0.83 27.40 -43.83
C ASP A 418 0.52 27.07 -43.18
N GLY A 419 0.58 25.97 -42.43
CA GLY A 419 1.72 25.59 -41.59
C GLY A 419 1.89 26.39 -40.29
N SER A 420 1.35 27.61 -40.20
CA SER A 420 1.36 28.40 -38.95
C SER A 420 0.25 29.46 -38.91
N LEU A 421 -0.07 29.93 -37.71
CA LEU A 421 -0.94 31.08 -37.45
C LEU A 421 -0.45 31.85 -36.22
N ASP A 422 -0.38 33.17 -36.32
CA ASP A 422 -0.13 34.04 -35.18
C ASP A 422 -1.42 34.30 -34.40
N LEU A 423 -1.35 34.13 -33.08
CA LEU A 423 -2.46 34.32 -32.16
C LEU A 423 -2.12 35.45 -31.18
N GLU A 424 -3.00 36.44 -31.07
CA GLU A 424 -2.94 37.44 -30.00
C GLU A 424 -3.63 36.88 -28.75
N LEU A 425 -2.83 36.57 -27.72
CA LEU A 425 -3.30 35.98 -26.47
C LEU A 425 -2.87 36.84 -25.28
N VAL A 426 -3.61 36.76 -24.17
CA VAL A 426 -3.25 37.49 -22.95
C VAL A 426 -1.98 36.88 -22.35
N LYS A 427 -0.92 37.66 -22.13
CA LYS A 427 0.35 37.14 -21.63
C LYS A 427 0.16 36.39 -20.30
N GLY A 428 0.69 35.17 -20.23
CA GLY A 428 0.62 34.28 -19.07
C GLY A 428 -0.67 33.46 -18.93
N SER A 429 -1.70 33.68 -19.76
CA SER A 429 -2.91 32.86 -19.73
C SER A 429 -2.66 31.46 -20.31
N LYS A 430 -3.50 30.49 -19.92
CA LYS A 430 -3.47 29.12 -20.45
C LYS A 430 -4.62 28.94 -21.43
N HIS A 431 -4.33 28.39 -22.59
CA HIS A 431 -5.29 28.15 -23.66
C HIS A 431 -5.17 26.73 -24.21
N GLU A 432 -6.28 26.12 -24.60
CA GLU A 432 -6.28 24.94 -25.46
C GLU A 432 -6.30 25.38 -26.92
N VAL A 433 -5.24 25.08 -27.66
CA VAL A 433 -5.18 25.34 -29.10
C VAL A 433 -5.38 24.03 -29.84
N LYS A 434 -6.41 23.99 -30.70
CA LYS A 434 -6.75 22.86 -31.56
C LYS A 434 -6.55 23.22 -33.02
N ILE A 435 -5.75 22.43 -33.72
CA ILE A 435 -5.49 22.54 -35.16
C ILE A 435 -6.34 21.51 -35.89
N VAL A 436 -7.12 21.93 -36.87
CA VAL A 436 -8.02 21.09 -37.67
C VAL A 436 -7.67 21.26 -39.14
N PRO A 437 -7.00 20.28 -39.79
CA PRO A 437 -6.71 20.34 -41.21
C PRO A 437 -7.97 20.55 -42.05
N THR A 438 -7.91 21.42 -43.08
CA THR A 438 -9.06 21.76 -43.94
C THR A 438 -8.96 21.17 -45.35
N GLY A 439 -7.91 20.37 -45.62
CA GLY A 439 -7.69 19.65 -46.88
C GLY A 439 -8.09 18.17 -46.80
N ASP A 440 -7.44 17.33 -47.60
CA ASP A 440 -7.62 15.88 -47.55
C ASP A 440 -7.38 15.33 -46.14
N ASP A 441 -8.02 14.21 -45.80
CA ASP A 441 -8.04 13.60 -44.47
C ASP A 441 -6.72 12.90 -44.11
N TYR A 442 -5.58 13.37 -44.60
CA TYR A 442 -4.25 12.77 -44.39
C TYR A 442 -3.72 12.98 -42.97
N TYR A 443 -4.21 14.01 -42.27
CA TYR A 443 -3.80 14.34 -40.90
C TYR A 443 -5.02 14.49 -39.99
N ARG A 444 -4.87 14.08 -38.74
CA ARG A 444 -5.89 14.28 -37.70
C ARG A 444 -5.74 15.65 -37.06
N ALA A 445 -6.86 16.16 -36.59
CA ALA A 445 -6.84 17.31 -35.70
C ALA A 445 -6.02 17.01 -34.44
N ALA A 446 -5.29 18.00 -33.94
CA ALA A 446 -4.49 17.89 -32.73
C ALA A 446 -4.77 19.06 -31.79
N SER A 447 -4.89 18.79 -30.49
CA SER A 447 -5.01 19.80 -29.45
C SER A 447 -3.75 19.84 -28.58
N LYS A 448 -3.35 21.05 -28.15
CA LYS A 448 -2.28 21.25 -27.17
C LYS A 448 -2.64 22.39 -26.23
N LYS A 449 -2.49 22.15 -24.93
CA LYS A 449 -2.55 23.23 -23.93
C LYS A 449 -1.25 24.01 -23.97
N ILE A 450 -1.34 25.34 -24.13
CA ILE A 450 -0.20 26.24 -24.15
C ILE A 450 -0.38 27.36 -23.11
N THR A 451 0.73 27.87 -22.59
CA THR A 451 0.77 29.15 -21.90
C THR A 451 1.14 30.24 -22.90
N ALA A 452 0.41 31.34 -22.90
CA ALA A 452 0.60 32.49 -23.79
C ALA A 452 1.87 33.26 -23.43
N GLU A 453 2.95 32.94 -24.12
CA GLU A 453 4.25 33.57 -24.01
C GLU A 453 4.77 33.82 -25.43
N ALA A 454 5.49 34.92 -25.62
CA ALA A 454 6.06 35.28 -26.92
C ALA A 454 6.88 34.11 -27.48
N GLY A 455 6.69 33.84 -28.76
CA GLY A 455 7.46 32.85 -29.50
C GLY A 455 6.60 31.77 -30.15
N THR A 456 7.29 30.74 -30.65
CA THR A 456 6.66 29.69 -31.44
C THR A 456 6.27 28.51 -30.56
N LYS A 457 5.03 28.05 -30.68
CA LYS A 457 4.55 26.82 -30.05
C LYS A 457 4.25 25.80 -31.15
N ASP A 458 5.02 24.72 -31.16
CA ASP A 458 4.83 23.63 -32.11
C ASP A 458 3.73 22.66 -31.66
N ILE A 459 2.81 22.34 -32.58
CA ILE A 459 1.79 21.31 -32.45
C ILE A 459 2.03 20.25 -33.53
N LYS A 460 2.26 18.99 -33.13
CA LYS A 460 2.47 17.90 -34.09
C LYS A 460 1.12 17.36 -34.55
N LEU A 461 0.91 17.31 -35.87
CA LEU A 461 -0.22 16.61 -36.47
C LEU A 461 0.15 15.15 -36.71
N GLY A 462 -0.60 14.24 -36.08
CA GLY A 462 -0.52 12.83 -36.44
C GLY A 462 -1.19 12.58 -37.79
N TYR A 463 -0.60 11.73 -38.63
CA TYR A 463 -1.27 11.30 -39.85
C TYR A 463 -2.54 10.50 -39.50
N ASN A 464 -3.53 10.55 -40.37
CA ASN A 464 -4.79 9.87 -40.16
C ASN A 464 -4.68 8.41 -40.55
N ARG A 465 -4.45 7.56 -39.55
CA ARG A 465 -4.37 6.11 -39.71
C ARG A 465 -5.61 5.47 -40.35
N GLU A 466 -6.76 6.13 -40.29
CA GLU A 466 -8.04 5.67 -40.87
C GLU A 466 -8.27 6.15 -42.32
N ASN A 467 -7.34 6.94 -42.88
CA ASN A 467 -7.43 7.36 -44.27
C ASN A 467 -7.40 6.12 -45.17
N ARG A 468 -8.39 6.06 -46.08
CA ARG A 468 -8.61 4.92 -46.95
C ARG A 468 -7.39 4.62 -47.84
N ASN A 469 -6.78 5.65 -48.43
CA ASN A 469 -5.65 5.49 -49.33
C ASN A 469 -4.44 4.92 -48.60
N PHE A 470 -4.18 5.35 -47.36
CA PHE A 470 -3.10 4.79 -46.54
C PHE A 470 -3.33 3.31 -46.25
N THR A 471 -4.57 2.94 -45.90
CA THR A 471 -4.89 1.53 -45.65
C THR A 471 -4.75 0.69 -46.91
N ASP A 472 -5.25 1.18 -48.04
CA ASP A 472 -5.18 0.47 -49.33
C ASP A 472 -3.71 0.27 -49.72
N GLN A 473 -2.89 1.32 -49.73
CA GLN A 473 -1.46 1.19 -50.04
C GLN A 473 -0.72 0.28 -49.06
N SER A 474 -1.03 0.33 -47.77
CA SER A 474 -0.43 -0.59 -46.80
C SER A 474 -0.78 -2.06 -47.10
N TRP A 475 -1.98 -2.33 -47.63
CA TRP A 475 -2.37 -3.67 -48.11
C TRP A 475 -1.59 -4.06 -49.37
N GLU A 476 -1.53 -3.18 -50.35
CA GLU A 476 -0.82 -3.45 -51.61
C GLU A 476 0.67 -3.68 -51.40
N HIS A 477 1.29 -2.93 -50.49
CA HIS A 477 2.67 -3.11 -50.07
C HIS A 477 2.92 -4.50 -49.45
N GLN A 478 1.93 -5.05 -48.73
CA GLN A 478 1.97 -6.42 -48.21
C GLN A 478 1.57 -7.48 -49.25
N GLY A 479 1.38 -7.10 -50.52
CA GLY A 479 0.97 -8.00 -51.59
C GLY A 479 -0.50 -8.42 -51.54
N LEU A 480 -1.35 -7.66 -50.85
CA LEU A 480 -2.77 -7.95 -50.71
C LEU A 480 -3.60 -7.26 -51.81
N ASP A 481 -4.72 -7.88 -52.17
CA ASP A 481 -5.75 -7.28 -53.02
C ASP A 481 -6.64 -6.36 -52.16
N ALA A 482 -6.55 -5.04 -52.39
CA ALA A 482 -7.28 -4.05 -51.61
C ALA A 482 -8.81 -4.16 -51.77
N THR A 483 -9.30 -4.65 -52.91
CA THR A 483 -10.73 -4.85 -53.14
C THR A 483 -11.23 -6.01 -52.29
N LYS A 484 -10.50 -7.13 -52.26
CA LYS A 484 -10.84 -8.28 -51.41
C LYS A 484 -10.69 -7.94 -49.91
N ALA A 485 -9.63 -7.22 -49.54
CA ALA A 485 -9.37 -6.83 -48.16
C ALA A 485 -10.47 -5.91 -47.61
N GLY A 486 -11.03 -5.04 -48.43
CA GLY A 486 -12.16 -4.17 -48.09
C GLY A 486 -13.54 -4.82 -48.15
N ASP A 487 -13.67 -6.09 -48.59
CA ASP A 487 -14.95 -6.77 -48.77
C ASP A 487 -15.48 -7.35 -47.45
N VAL A 488 -16.10 -6.48 -46.65
CA VAL A 488 -16.57 -6.80 -45.30
C VAL A 488 -18.08 -6.86 -45.17
N THR A 489 -18.55 -7.53 -44.13
CA THR A 489 -19.96 -7.68 -43.78
C THR A 489 -20.16 -7.69 -42.28
N GLY A 490 -21.34 -7.25 -41.82
CA GLY A 490 -21.78 -7.46 -40.45
C GLY A 490 -22.19 -8.91 -40.22
N ASP A 491 -21.85 -9.47 -39.07
CA ASP A 491 -22.20 -10.82 -38.63
C ASP A 491 -22.40 -10.85 -37.09
N THR A 492 -22.78 -12.00 -36.55
CA THR A 492 -22.85 -12.25 -35.10
C THR A 492 -21.88 -13.34 -34.71
N LEU A 493 -20.96 -13.08 -33.79
CA LEU A 493 -20.02 -14.05 -33.26
C LEU A 493 -20.24 -14.22 -31.75
N LEU A 494 -20.57 -15.44 -31.31
CA LEU A 494 -20.85 -15.76 -29.90
C LEU A 494 -21.98 -14.92 -29.27
N GLY A 495 -22.82 -14.30 -30.10
CA GLY A 495 -23.90 -13.40 -29.68
C GLY A 495 -23.55 -11.90 -29.75
N PHE A 496 -22.31 -11.54 -30.13
CA PHE A 496 -21.87 -10.16 -30.32
C PHE A 496 -21.91 -9.77 -31.79
N ARG A 497 -22.33 -8.54 -32.09
CA ARG A 497 -22.25 -8.00 -33.46
C ARG A 497 -20.80 -7.69 -33.78
N VAL A 498 -20.33 -8.18 -34.92
CA VAL A 498 -18.97 -7.96 -35.42
C VAL A 498 -19.03 -7.60 -36.90
N THR A 499 -18.07 -6.80 -37.38
CA THR A 499 -17.85 -6.63 -38.82
C THR A 499 -16.61 -7.45 -39.18
N VAL A 500 -16.68 -8.31 -40.19
CA VAL A 500 -15.58 -9.20 -40.60
C VAL A 500 -15.47 -9.24 -42.12
N ASN A 501 -14.36 -9.72 -42.65
CA ASN A 501 -14.24 -10.00 -44.08
C ASN A 501 -15.23 -11.10 -44.49
N LYS A 502 -15.80 -11.04 -45.71
CA LYS A 502 -16.70 -12.09 -46.20
C LYS A 502 -16.03 -13.47 -46.25
N LEU A 503 -14.73 -13.52 -46.47
CA LEU A 503 -13.95 -14.77 -46.47
C LEU A 503 -13.93 -15.47 -45.10
N VAL A 504 -14.25 -14.75 -44.02
CA VAL A 504 -14.21 -15.23 -42.63
C VAL A 504 -15.57 -15.75 -42.16
N GLN A 505 -16.67 -15.47 -42.89
CA GLN A 505 -18.02 -15.92 -42.53
C GLN A 505 -18.13 -17.44 -42.30
N PRO A 506 -17.46 -18.31 -43.09
CA PRO A 506 -17.46 -19.74 -42.81
C PRO A 506 -16.88 -20.08 -41.43
N THR A 507 -15.84 -19.37 -41.01
CA THR A 507 -15.17 -19.54 -39.71
C THR A 507 -16.06 -19.03 -38.58
N VAL A 508 -16.69 -17.85 -38.73
CA VAL A 508 -17.72 -17.34 -37.79
C VAL A 508 -18.87 -18.34 -37.62
N THR A 509 -19.38 -18.89 -38.74
CA THR A 509 -20.45 -19.89 -38.73
C THR A 509 -20.03 -21.15 -37.97
N LYS A 510 -18.83 -21.68 -38.23
CA LYS A 510 -18.30 -22.84 -37.51
C LYS A 510 -18.14 -22.56 -36.01
N THR A 511 -17.60 -21.40 -35.63
CA THR A 511 -17.49 -20.99 -34.22
C THR A 511 -18.85 -20.98 -33.53
N ASN A 512 -19.86 -20.36 -34.14
CA ASN A 512 -21.21 -20.31 -33.58
C ASN A 512 -21.85 -21.69 -33.50
N ASN A 513 -21.64 -22.55 -34.51
CA ASN A 513 -22.13 -23.92 -34.48
C ASN A 513 -21.49 -24.72 -33.34
N TYR A 514 -20.18 -24.54 -33.10
CA TYR A 514 -19.50 -25.15 -31.96
C TYR A 514 -20.07 -24.63 -30.64
N PHE A 515 -20.19 -23.31 -30.51
CA PHE A 515 -20.72 -22.66 -29.31
C PHE A 515 -22.13 -23.15 -28.94
N ASN A 516 -22.99 -23.33 -29.94
CA ASN A 516 -24.36 -23.80 -29.78
C ASN A 516 -24.49 -25.34 -29.78
N SER A 517 -23.40 -26.08 -29.93
CA SER A 517 -23.43 -27.54 -29.92
C SER A 517 -23.60 -28.10 -28.51
N ASN A 518 -23.89 -29.40 -28.42
CA ASN A 518 -23.93 -30.14 -27.16
C ASN A 518 -22.54 -30.42 -26.55
N LYS A 519 -21.46 -29.96 -27.19
CA LYS A 519 -20.09 -30.05 -26.63
C LYS A 519 -19.84 -29.04 -25.52
N LEU A 520 -20.63 -27.97 -25.47
CA LEU A 520 -20.66 -27.00 -24.38
C LEU A 520 -21.94 -27.18 -23.58
N THR A 521 -21.83 -27.07 -22.26
CA THR A 521 -22.99 -26.99 -21.37
C THR A 521 -23.62 -25.60 -21.43
N ASP A 522 -24.84 -25.45 -20.91
CA ASP A 522 -25.46 -24.12 -20.78
C ASP A 522 -24.64 -23.20 -19.85
N ALA A 523 -24.00 -23.78 -18.84
CA ALA A 523 -23.08 -23.08 -17.94
C ALA A 523 -21.86 -22.56 -18.71
N ASP A 524 -21.19 -23.40 -19.51
CA ASP A 524 -20.05 -22.98 -20.34
C ASP A 524 -20.43 -21.81 -21.26
N ARG A 525 -21.58 -21.90 -21.93
CA ARG A 525 -22.07 -20.82 -22.81
C ARG A 525 -22.32 -19.53 -22.05
N ALA A 526 -22.92 -19.61 -20.87
CA ALA A 526 -23.19 -18.45 -20.03
C ALA A 526 -21.89 -17.82 -19.51
N GLU A 527 -20.93 -18.63 -19.08
CA GLU A 527 -19.62 -18.19 -18.58
C GLU A 527 -18.78 -17.55 -19.70
N ILE A 528 -18.73 -18.16 -20.89
CA ILE A 528 -18.08 -17.55 -22.07
C ILE A 528 -18.68 -16.17 -22.34
N LYS A 529 -20.02 -16.06 -22.44
CA LYS A 529 -20.68 -14.77 -22.69
C LYS A 529 -20.42 -13.74 -21.59
N ALA A 530 -20.36 -14.15 -20.34
CA ALA A 530 -20.10 -13.25 -19.22
C ALA A 530 -18.63 -12.81 -19.13
N SER A 531 -17.70 -13.62 -19.66
CA SER A 531 -16.28 -13.27 -19.80
C SER A 531 -16.01 -12.31 -20.97
N LEU A 532 -16.94 -12.23 -21.92
CA LEU A 532 -16.86 -11.35 -23.09
C LEU A 532 -17.64 -10.05 -22.84
N LEU A 533 -16.95 -8.93 -23.01
CA LEU A 533 -17.51 -7.59 -22.92
C LEU A 533 -17.74 -7.01 -24.31
N PHE A 534 -16.79 -7.25 -25.21
CA PHE A 534 -16.82 -6.74 -26.57
C PHE A 534 -16.01 -7.65 -27.50
N ILE A 535 -16.37 -7.69 -28.77
CA ILE A 535 -15.57 -8.34 -29.81
C ILE A 535 -15.41 -7.35 -30.95
N GLN A 536 -14.17 -7.05 -31.33
CA GLN A 536 -13.87 -6.23 -32.50
C GLN A 536 -13.44 -7.11 -33.67
N GLY A 537 -13.87 -6.78 -34.88
CA GLY A 537 -13.33 -7.39 -36.09
C GLY A 537 -12.62 -6.34 -36.95
N TYR A 538 -13.20 -6.06 -38.11
CA TYR A 538 -12.75 -5.07 -39.08
C TYR A 538 -12.61 -3.68 -38.46
N ASN A 539 -11.40 -3.14 -38.54
CA ASN A 539 -11.07 -1.76 -38.20
C ASN A 539 -10.12 -1.21 -39.26
N ARG A 540 -10.65 -0.46 -40.23
CA ARG A 540 -9.88 0.06 -41.36
C ARG A 540 -8.88 1.12 -40.89
N ARG A 541 -7.68 0.69 -40.52
CA ARG A 541 -6.58 1.58 -40.12
C ARG A 541 -5.20 0.97 -40.34
N THR A 542 -4.19 1.81 -40.49
CA THR A 542 -2.77 1.40 -40.37
C THR A 542 -2.37 1.27 -38.89
N THR A 543 -1.20 0.69 -38.60
CA THR A 543 -0.56 0.80 -37.29
C THR A 543 -0.15 2.25 -37.00
N SER A 544 0.34 2.54 -35.78
CA SER A 544 0.93 3.85 -35.44
C SER A 544 2.22 4.16 -36.21
N THR A 545 2.83 3.15 -36.84
CA THR A 545 3.98 3.29 -37.73
C THR A 545 3.57 3.29 -39.21
N GLY A 546 2.29 3.45 -39.55
CA GLY A 546 1.83 3.44 -40.94
C GLY A 546 1.90 2.07 -41.60
N ALA A 547 2.36 1.05 -40.87
CA ALA A 547 2.45 -0.31 -41.35
C ALA A 547 1.07 -0.98 -41.40
N PHE A 548 1.07 -2.16 -41.99
CA PHE A 548 -0.10 -3.01 -42.10
C PHE A 548 -0.63 -3.47 -40.73
N SER A 549 -1.96 -3.46 -40.58
CA SER A 549 -2.68 -4.10 -39.49
C SER A 549 -3.66 -5.13 -40.06
N ASN A 550 -3.63 -6.37 -39.61
CA ASN A 550 -4.57 -7.39 -40.07
C ASN A 550 -6.03 -7.17 -39.63
N HIS A 551 -6.30 -6.39 -38.58
CA HIS A 551 -7.65 -5.91 -38.27
C HIS A 551 -8.23 -5.07 -39.41
N SER A 552 -7.38 -4.40 -40.18
CA SER A 552 -7.85 -3.59 -41.29
C SER A 552 -8.40 -4.39 -42.45
N THR A 553 -8.18 -5.70 -42.52
CA THR A 553 -8.80 -6.56 -43.54
C THR A 553 -10.06 -7.27 -43.05
N GLY A 554 -10.29 -7.29 -41.72
CA GLY A 554 -11.39 -8.04 -41.11
C GLY A 554 -11.18 -9.55 -41.06
N CYS A 555 -9.97 -10.03 -41.35
CA CYS A 555 -9.55 -11.43 -41.18
C CYS A 555 -9.19 -11.81 -39.75
N ALA A 556 -9.08 -10.81 -38.88
CA ALA A 556 -8.81 -10.99 -37.47
C ALA A 556 -9.90 -10.36 -36.59
N ILE A 557 -10.00 -10.90 -35.38
CA ILE A 557 -10.86 -10.41 -34.33
C ILE A 557 -10.05 -10.24 -33.04
N ASP A 558 -10.43 -9.23 -32.26
CA ASP A 558 -9.97 -9.04 -30.90
C ASP A 558 -11.12 -9.28 -29.93
N MET A 559 -10.85 -9.93 -28.82
CA MET A 559 -11.78 -10.03 -27.68
C MET A 559 -11.51 -8.89 -26.71
N ASN A 560 -12.53 -8.39 -26.02
CA ASN A 560 -12.42 -7.46 -24.89
C ASN A 560 -11.53 -6.21 -25.12
N VAL A 561 -11.47 -5.67 -26.34
CA VAL A 561 -10.77 -4.39 -26.59
C VAL A 561 -11.39 -3.26 -25.79
N ASN A 562 -10.58 -2.25 -25.48
CA ASN A 562 -11.09 -0.95 -25.05
C ASN A 562 -11.89 -0.31 -26.21
N GLU A 563 -13.13 0.10 -25.96
CA GLU A 563 -14.02 0.63 -26.99
C GLU A 563 -13.50 1.96 -27.57
N ALA A 564 -12.93 2.84 -26.75
CA ALA A 564 -12.44 4.16 -27.15
C ALA A 564 -11.15 4.11 -27.97
N THR A 565 -10.22 3.21 -27.63
CA THR A 565 -8.92 3.11 -28.30
C THR A 565 -8.90 2.02 -29.37
N SER A 566 -9.86 1.08 -29.33
CA SER A 566 -9.85 -0.12 -30.15
C SER A 566 -8.50 -0.85 -30.06
N GLN A 567 -7.89 -0.88 -28.88
CA GLN A 567 -6.65 -1.59 -28.60
C GLN A 567 -6.88 -2.53 -27.42
N ASN A 568 -6.17 -3.66 -27.38
CA ASN A 568 -6.19 -4.63 -26.27
C ASN A 568 -5.45 -4.12 -25.02
N ASP A 569 -5.28 -2.81 -24.92
CA ASP A 569 -4.50 -2.16 -23.88
C ASP A 569 -5.31 -2.15 -22.58
N HIS A 570 -4.72 -2.75 -21.55
CA HIS A 570 -5.26 -3.01 -20.22
C HIS A 570 -6.10 -1.84 -19.71
N PHE A 571 -7.39 -2.10 -19.44
CA PHE A 571 -8.28 -1.30 -18.57
C PHE A 571 -7.84 0.18 -18.45
N LYS A 572 -8.04 1.00 -19.49
CA LYS A 572 -7.63 2.42 -19.48
C LYS A 572 -8.76 3.44 -19.28
N ASP A 573 -10.00 2.98 -19.09
CA ASP A 573 -11.14 3.87 -18.83
C ASP A 573 -11.91 3.59 -17.54
N ASP A 574 -12.18 4.65 -16.77
CA ASP A 574 -12.84 4.66 -15.45
C ASP A 574 -14.37 4.40 -15.52
N GLU A 575 -14.85 3.74 -16.57
CA GLU A 575 -16.29 3.64 -16.84
C GLU A 575 -16.87 2.26 -16.46
N GLY A 576 -17.85 2.29 -15.55
CA GLY A 576 -18.79 1.19 -15.30
C GLY A 576 -18.18 -0.07 -14.67
N LYS A 577 -18.44 -1.23 -15.28
CA LYS A 577 -18.10 -2.56 -14.74
C LYS A 577 -16.58 -2.80 -14.65
N PHE A 578 -15.79 -2.11 -15.47
CA PHE A 578 -14.33 -2.22 -15.44
C PHE A 578 -13.74 -1.63 -14.17
N LYS A 579 -14.27 -0.49 -13.71
CA LYS A 579 -13.90 0.11 -12.43
C LYS A 579 -14.07 -0.86 -11.27
N SER A 580 -15.23 -1.52 -11.21
CA SER A 580 -15.49 -2.48 -10.13
C SER A 580 -14.49 -3.63 -10.13
N ARG A 581 -14.23 -4.23 -11.29
CA ARG A 581 -13.27 -5.34 -11.43
C ARG A 581 -11.87 -4.92 -11.06
N MET A 582 -11.43 -3.74 -11.52
CA MET A 582 -10.09 -3.25 -11.23
C MET A 582 -9.91 -2.89 -9.76
N GLU A 583 -10.94 -2.37 -9.08
CA GLU A 583 -10.90 -2.16 -7.63
C GLU A 583 -10.70 -3.47 -6.87
N LEU A 584 -11.38 -4.55 -7.26
CA LEU A 584 -11.17 -5.87 -6.67
C LEU A 584 -9.77 -6.39 -6.98
N PHE A 585 -9.34 -6.26 -8.23
CA PHE A 585 -8.03 -6.68 -8.69
C PHE A 585 -6.92 -5.96 -7.92
N ALA A 586 -6.93 -4.63 -7.90
CA ALA A 586 -5.98 -3.81 -7.15
C ALA A 586 -6.05 -4.06 -5.64
N HIS A 587 -7.23 -4.31 -5.07
CA HIS A 587 -7.34 -4.66 -3.66
C HIS A 587 -6.64 -5.97 -3.32
N VAL A 588 -6.82 -7.00 -4.15
CA VAL A 588 -6.18 -8.32 -3.93
C VAL A 588 -4.68 -8.25 -4.20
N VAL A 589 -4.25 -7.58 -5.27
CA VAL A 589 -2.83 -7.39 -5.61
C VAL A 589 -2.13 -6.53 -4.55
N GLY A 590 -2.78 -5.48 -4.07
CA GLY A 590 -2.23 -4.57 -3.06
C GLY A 590 -2.00 -5.20 -1.69
N ARG A 591 -2.39 -6.46 -1.50
CA ARG A 591 -2.03 -7.26 -0.32
C ARG A 591 -0.59 -7.74 -0.35
N GLU A 592 0.03 -7.81 -1.54
CA GLU A 592 1.44 -8.15 -1.67
C GLU A 592 2.32 -6.97 -1.23
N SER A 593 3.42 -7.29 -0.55
CA SER A 593 4.37 -6.27 -0.10
C SER A 593 4.92 -5.47 -1.30
N GLY A 594 4.86 -4.14 -1.21
CA GLY A 594 5.28 -3.25 -2.30
C GLY A 594 4.22 -2.95 -3.36
N TRP A 595 3.03 -3.58 -3.30
CA TRP A 595 1.93 -3.38 -4.25
C TRP A 595 0.77 -2.55 -3.70
N GLY A 596 0.81 -2.14 -2.43
CA GLY A 596 -0.30 -1.41 -1.78
C GLY A 596 -0.65 -0.05 -2.41
N SER A 597 0.22 0.51 -3.25
CA SER A 597 -0.02 1.75 -4.03
C SER A 597 -0.19 1.51 -5.53
N TRP A 598 -0.19 0.24 -5.96
CA TRP A 598 -0.33 -0.08 -7.37
C TRP A 598 -1.73 0.30 -7.88
N ASP A 599 -1.76 1.11 -8.91
CA ASP A 599 -2.96 1.56 -9.59
C ASP A 599 -2.92 1.08 -11.03
N GLY A 600 -3.76 0.10 -11.36
CA GLY A 600 -3.88 -0.42 -12.72
C GLY A 600 -4.19 0.68 -13.74
N TRP A 601 -4.92 1.73 -13.35
CA TRP A 601 -5.27 2.82 -14.28
C TRP A 601 -4.08 3.73 -14.61
N ALA A 602 -3.13 3.85 -13.68
CA ALA A 602 -1.92 4.66 -13.86
C ALA A 602 -0.73 3.86 -14.39
N GLU A 603 -0.74 2.54 -14.27
CA GLU A 603 0.38 1.68 -14.63
C GLU A 603 0.57 1.57 -16.15
N LYS A 604 1.79 1.89 -16.59
CA LYS A 604 2.20 1.86 -18.01
C LYS A 604 3.23 0.76 -18.29
N ASP A 605 3.82 0.18 -17.24
CA ASP A 605 4.78 -0.90 -17.35
C ASP A 605 4.07 -2.25 -17.50
N THR A 606 4.19 -2.84 -18.67
CA THR A 606 3.60 -4.16 -18.95
C THR A 606 4.16 -5.26 -18.06
N LYS A 607 5.42 -5.19 -17.64
CA LYS A 607 6.02 -6.20 -16.74
C LYS A 607 5.34 -6.16 -15.37
N LYS A 608 5.02 -4.97 -14.88
CA LYS A 608 4.24 -4.81 -13.65
C LYS A 608 2.81 -5.31 -13.80
N TRP A 609 2.17 -5.10 -14.95
CA TRP A 609 0.86 -5.69 -15.21
C TRP A 609 0.85 -7.22 -15.17
N LEU A 610 1.90 -7.85 -15.72
CA LEU A 610 2.08 -9.30 -15.66
C LEU A 610 2.34 -9.79 -14.24
N GLU A 611 3.12 -9.05 -13.46
CA GLU A 611 3.35 -9.42 -12.07
C GLU A 611 2.09 -9.24 -11.22
N ALA A 612 1.34 -8.16 -11.41
CA ALA A 612 0.03 -7.95 -10.78
C ALA A 612 -0.93 -9.13 -11.07
N SER A 613 -0.94 -9.64 -12.31
CA SER A 613 -1.70 -10.84 -12.69
C SER A 613 -1.37 -12.03 -11.80
N ARG A 614 -0.06 -12.32 -11.72
CA ARG A 614 0.47 -13.47 -11.02
C ARG A 614 0.08 -13.39 -9.56
N LEU A 615 0.25 -12.21 -8.96
CA LEU A 615 -0.14 -11.91 -7.59
C LEU A 615 -1.64 -12.08 -7.38
N PHE A 616 -2.49 -11.58 -8.28
CA PHE A 616 -3.92 -11.79 -8.17
C PHE A 616 -4.29 -13.28 -8.15
N ASN A 617 -3.73 -14.07 -9.06
CA ASN A 617 -3.99 -15.51 -9.13
C ASN A 617 -3.51 -16.25 -7.87
N VAL A 618 -2.41 -15.80 -7.27
CA VAL A 618 -1.87 -16.35 -6.02
C VAL A 618 -2.72 -15.96 -4.81
N HIS A 619 -3.06 -14.67 -4.68
CA HIS A 619 -3.70 -14.14 -3.47
C HIS A 619 -5.23 -14.22 -3.49
N PHE A 620 -5.88 -14.26 -4.66
CA PHE A 620 -7.34 -14.26 -4.73
C PHE A 620 -7.97 -15.46 -4.00
N PRO A 621 -7.50 -16.72 -4.16
CA PRO A 621 -8.06 -17.84 -3.43
C PRO A 621 -7.97 -17.67 -1.91
N LEU A 622 -6.85 -17.13 -1.41
CA LEU A 622 -6.67 -16.85 0.01
C LEU A 622 -7.66 -15.77 0.47
N PHE A 623 -7.76 -14.67 -0.27
CA PHE A 623 -8.72 -13.60 -0.01
C PHE A 623 -10.16 -14.12 0.04
N LEU A 624 -10.56 -14.96 -0.92
CA LEU A 624 -11.89 -15.56 -0.93
C LEU A 624 -12.11 -16.48 0.28
N SER A 625 -11.12 -17.29 0.65
CA SER A 625 -11.20 -18.17 1.81
C SER A 625 -11.40 -17.37 3.10
N GLU A 626 -10.69 -16.27 3.28
CA GLU A 626 -10.81 -15.38 4.44
C GLU A 626 -12.19 -14.77 4.56
N LEU A 627 -12.76 -14.26 3.47
CA LEU A 627 -14.12 -13.74 3.46
C LEU A 627 -15.14 -14.81 3.89
N LEU A 628 -15.01 -16.03 3.36
CA LEU A 628 -15.91 -17.14 3.66
C LEU A 628 -15.76 -17.66 5.09
N ASP A 629 -14.56 -17.62 5.67
CA ASP A 629 -14.33 -18.01 7.06
C ASP A 629 -14.79 -16.93 8.03
N ASP A 630 -14.59 -15.66 7.68
CA ASP A 630 -15.10 -14.54 8.46
C ASP A 630 -16.65 -14.65 8.59
N VAL A 631 -17.37 -15.03 7.54
CA VAL A 631 -18.81 -15.35 7.61
C VAL A 631 -19.12 -16.42 8.67
N LYS A 632 -18.24 -17.41 8.87
CA LYS A 632 -18.41 -18.53 9.81
C LYS A 632 -17.89 -18.25 11.23
N GLY A 633 -17.34 -17.06 11.47
CA GLY A 633 -16.80 -16.67 12.78
C GLY A 633 -15.29 -16.87 12.95
N GLY A 634 -14.53 -17.09 11.86
CA GLY A 634 -13.07 -16.99 11.86
C GLY A 634 -12.31 -18.20 12.44
N ASN A 635 -12.99 -19.33 12.68
CA ASN A 635 -12.40 -20.51 13.32
C ASN A 635 -12.02 -21.62 12.33
N SER A 636 -12.36 -21.50 11.04
CA SER A 636 -12.18 -22.57 10.04
C SER A 636 -10.87 -22.42 9.24
N ASN A 637 -10.33 -21.20 9.10
CA ASN A 637 -9.13 -20.96 8.29
C ASN A 637 -7.80 -21.13 9.02
N THR A 638 -7.76 -21.40 10.32
CA THR A 638 -6.48 -21.68 11.00
C THR A 638 -5.76 -22.87 10.34
N ALA A 639 -6.52 -23.85 9.82
CA ALA A 639 -5.98 -24.94 9.02
C ALA A 639 -5.57 -24.50 7.60
N LEU A 640 -6.38 -23.70 6.88
CA LEU A 640 -6.04 -23.28 5.51
C LEU A 640 -4.88 -22.26 5.45
N ALA A 641 -4.73 -21.40 6.46
CA ALA A 641 -3.59 -20.48 6.61
C ALA A 641 -2.29 -21.24 6.92
N GLN A 642 -2.36 -22.26 7.80
CA GLN A 642 -1.25 -23.20 8.02
C GLN A 642 -0.88 -23.99 6.76
N TRP A 643 -1.87 -24.26 5.90
CA TRP A 643 -1.61 -24.88 4.60
C TRP A 643 -1.07 -23.87 3.58
N GLY A 644 -1.48 -22.60 3.62
CA GLY A 644 -0.92 -21.54 2.77
C GLY A 644 0.59 -21.39 2.93
N GLU A 645 1.08 -21.38 4.17
CA GLU A 645 2.53 -21.39 4.46
C GLU A 645 3.23 -22.69 4.01
N ALA A 646 2.54 -23.84 4.06
CA ALA A 646 3.07 -25.12 3.56
C ALA A 646 3.00 -25.26 2.02
N LEU A 647 2.08 -24.54 1.35
CA LEU A 647 1.85 -24.57 -0.08
C LEU A 647 2.76 -23.59 -0.85
N ASP A 648 3.27 -22.55 -0.17
CA ASP A 648 4.28 -21.64 -0.73
C ASP A 648 5.59 -22.37 -1.11
N TRP A 649 5.84 -23.54 -0.49
CA TRP A 649 6.95 -24.43 -0.84
C TRP A 649 6.69 -25.29 -2.11
N MET A 650 5.44 -25.37 -2.59
CA MET A 650 5.04 -26.15 -3.77
C MET A 650 4.21 -25.29 -4.73
N ALA A 651 4.89 -24.50 -5.58
CA ALA A 651 4.28 -23.57 -6.53
C ALA A 651 3.10 -24.15 -7.37
N ASP A 652 3.10 -25.47 -7.64
CA ASP A 652 2.01 -26.13 -8.38
C ASP A 652 0.76 -26.45 -7.53
N THR A 653 0.89 -26.59 -6.22
CA THR A 653 -0.21 -27.03 -5.34
C THR A 653 -1.14 -25.87 -4.98
N THR A 654 -0.61 -24.65 -4.85
CA THR A 654 -1.40 -23.41 -4.64
C THR A 654 -2.38 -23.19 -5.79
N GLY A 655 -1.94 -23.43 -7.04
CA GLY A 655 -2.81 -23.36 -8.21
C GLY A 655 -3.91 -24.43 -8.23
N MET A 656 -3.63 -25.65 -7.73
CA MET A 656 -4.63 -26.72 -7.66
C MET A 656 -5.69 -26.44 -6.58
N VAL A 657 -5.27 -26.11 -5.35
CA VAL A 657 -6.19 -25.83 -4.23
C VAL A 657 -6.98 -24.55 -4.51
N GLY A 658 -6.34 -23.53 -5.09
CA GLY A 658 -7.02 -22.31 -5.52
C GLY A 658 -8.11 -22.59 -6.55
N ARG A 659 -7.82 -23.41 -7.56
CA ARG A 659 -8.82 -23.85 -8.55
C ARG A 659 -9.95 -24.69 -7.94
N MET A 660 -9.67 -25.54 -6.94
CA MET A 660 -10.71 -26.31 -6.25
C MET A 660 -11.62 -25.40 -5.42
N LEU A 661 -11.04 -24.44 -4.67
CA LEU A 661 -11.81 -23.48 -3.89
C LEU A 661 -12.69 -22.64 -4.81
N VAL A 662 -12.10 -22.04 -5.85
CA VAL A 662 -12.81 -21.22 -6.84
C VAL A 662 -13.88 -22.05 -7.55
N GLY A 663 -13.54 -23.22 -8.09
CA GLY A 663 -14.49 -24.11 -8.75
C GLY A 663 -15.64 -24.63 -7.86
N SER A 664 -15.49 -24.59 -6.53
CA SER A 664 -16.55 -24.96 -5.58
C SER A 664 -17.58 -23.84 -5.34
N GLN A 665 -17.27 -22.61 -5.74
CA GLN A 665 -18.13 -21.44 -5.53
C GLN A 665 -18.90 -21.05 -6.80
N ASP A 666 -20.01 -20.37 -6.59
CA ASP A 666 -20.81 -19.74 -7.64
C ASP A 666 -21.35 -18.40 -7.12
N ALA A 667 -21.81 -17.54 -8.03
CA ALA A 667 -22.33 -16.23 -7.67
C ALA A 667 -23.50 -16.30 -6.66
N THR A 668 -24.31 -17.37 -6.67
CA THR A 668 -25.44 -17.53 -5.72
C THR A 668 -24.95 -17.85 -4.32
N LYS A 669 -23.96 -18.75 -4.18
CA LYS A 669 -23.31 -19.07 -2.90
C LYS A 669 -22.63 -17.85 -2.31
N LEU A 670 -21.92 -17.08 -3.13
CA LEU A 670 -21.24 -15.86 -2.70
C LEU A 670 -22.22 -14.79 -2.20
N ARG A 671 -23.33 -14.53 -2.93
CA ARG A 671 -24.39 -13.62 -2.43
C ARG A 671 -25.07 -14.13 -1.17
N THR A 672 -25.21 -15.45 -1.02
CA THR A 672 -25.75 -16.05 0.21
C THR A 672 -24.81 -15.80 1.39
N ALA A 673 -23.51 -15.97 1.17
CA ALA A 673 -22.48 -15.65 2.16
C ALA A 673 -22.45 -14.14 2.49
N ALA A 674 -22.60 -13.27 1.49
CA ALA A 674 -22.67 -11.82 1.68
C ALA A 674 -23.82 -11.42 2.63
N LYS A 675 -25.03 -11.95 2.39
CA LYS A 675 -26.19 -11.75 3.28
C LYS A 675 -25.96 -12.28 4.70
N ALA A 676 -25.25 -13.40 4.83
CA ALA A 676 -24.90 -13.96 6.13
C ALA A 676 -23.90 -13.06 6.88
N ALA A 677 -22.87 -12.55 6.20
CA ALA A 677 -21.94 -11.57 6.76
C ALA A 677 -22.65 -10.29 7.20
N GLU A 678 -23.56 -9.76 6.39
CA GLU A 678 -24.35 -8.57 6.73
C GLU A 678 -25.18 -8.80 8.01
N LYS A 679 -25.88 -9.94 8.11
CA LYS A 679 -26.64 -10.33 9.30
C LYS A 679 -25.75 -10.48 10.55
N ALA A 680 -24.50 -10.90 10.37
CA ALA A 680 -23.51 -11.04 11.43
C ALA A 680 -22.82 -9.70 11.81
N GLY A 681 -23.21 -8.58 11.22
CA GLY A 681 -22.61 -7.27 11.51
C GLY A 681 -21.24 -7.08 10.86
N LYS A 682 -20.97 -7.72 9.72
CA LYS A 682 -19.69 -7.69 9.00
C LYS A 682 -19.83 -7.01 7.63
N PRO A 683 -20.03 -5.69 7.58
CA PRO A 683 -20.41 -4.98 6.35
C PRO A 683 -19.29 -4.97 5.29
N ILE A 684 -18.02 -4.96 5.70
CA ILE A 684 -16.87 -4.99 4.77
C ILE A 684 -16.81 -6.34 4.05
N THR A 685 -16.95 -7.43 4.78
CA THR A 685 -16.96 -8.80 4.24
C THR A 685 -18.15 -9.00 3.32
N ALA A 686 -19.34 -8.54 3.71
CA ALA A 686 -20.52 -8.57 2.86
C ALA A 686 -20.30 -7.82 1.54
N LYS A 687 -19.75 -6.60 1.59
CA LYS A 687 -19.45 -5.78 0.40
C LYS A 687 -18.52 -6.51 -0.57
N TRP A 688 -17.42 -7.10 -0.07
CA TRP A 688 -16.46 -7.79 -0.93
C TRP A 688 -17.01 -9.10 -1.50
N LEU A 689 -17.82 -9.84 -0.75
CA LEU A 689 -18.51 -11.04 -1.26
C LEU A 689 -19.51 -10.69 -2.36
N GLU A 690 -20.29 -9.61 -2.19
CA GLU A 690 -21.24 -9.16 -3.21
C GLU A 690 -20.52 -8.73 -4.50
N LYS A 691 -19.45 -7.93 -4.37
CA LYS A 691 -18.62 -7.50 -5.49
C LYS A 691 -17.97 -8.70 -6.21
N THR A 692 -17.47 -9.67 -5.45
CA THR A 692 -16.93 -10.92 -6.00
C THR A 692 -18.00 -11.72 -6.73
N ALA A 693 -19.24 -11.76 -6.23
CA ALA A 693 -20.34 -12.45 -6.87
C ALA A 693 -20.78 -11.80 -8.19
N ASP A 694 -20.78 -10.47 -8.26
CA ASP A 694 -21.14 -9.71 -9.46
C ASP A 694 -20.13 -9.89 -10.59
N ASP A 695 -18.84 -10.00 -10.23
CA ASP A 695 -17.75 -10.17 -11.19
C ASP A 695 -17.28 -11.63 -11.34
N TRP A 696 -17.99 -12.58 -10.72
CA TRP A 696 -17.59 -13.98 -10.60
C TRP A 696 -17.18 -14.66 -11.93
N PRO A 697 -17.93 -14.54 -13.04
CA PRO A 697 -17.54 -15.17 -14.29
C PRO A 697 -16.20 -14.65 -14.84
N ALA A 698 -15.91 -13.36 -14.66
CA ALA A 698 -14.64 -12.76 -15.10
C ALA A 698 -13.48 -13.22 -14.20
N ILE A 699 -13.71 -13.29 -12.90
CA ILE A 699 -12.73 -13.80 -11.92
C ILE A 699 -12.40 -15.27 -12.19
N ARG A 700 -13.40 -16.12 -12.45
CA ARG A 700 -13.17 -17.53 -12.83
C ARG A 700 -12.41 -17.62 -14.13
N GLY A 701 -12.78 -16.84 -15.14
CA GLY A 701 -11.98 -16.72 -16.36
C GLY A 701 -10.54 -16.28 -16.11
N TRP A 702 -10.26 -15.59 -15.01
CA TRP A 702 -8.92 -15.14 -14.63
C TRP A 702 -8.07 -16.24 -14.01
N ILE A 703 -8.67 -16.97 -13.07
CA ILE A 703 -7.97 -17.97 -12.27
C ILE A 703 -7.91 -19.31 -13.00
N GLU A 704 -8.97 -19.65 -13.73
CA GLU A 704 -9.10 -20.91 -14.47
C GLU A 704 -8.70 -20.76 -15.94
N GLY A 705 -8.63 -19.53 -16.46
CA GLY A 705 -8.30 -19.23 -17.85
C GLY A 705 -6.84 -19.47 -18.22
N VAL A 706 -6.55 -19.23 -19.49
CA VAL A 706 -5.18 -19.31 -20.02
C VAL A 706 -4.43 -18.04 -19.63
N VAL A 707 -3.44 -18.17 -18.75
CA VAL A 707 -2.57 -17.06 -18.36
C VAL A 707 -1.20 -17.28 -18.99
N MET A 708 -0.81 -16.42 -19.93
CA MET A 708 0.53 -16.45 -20.50
C MET A 708 1.43 -15.52 -19.68
N TYR A 709 2.40 -16.10 -18.99
CA TYR A 709 3.47 -15.36 -18.34
C TYR A 709 4.69 -15.29 -19.26
N ASP A 710 5.70 -14.54 -18.84
CA ASP A 710 6.99 -14.38 -19.53
C ASP A 710 7.63 -15.71 -19.98
N THR A 711 8.75 -15.64 -20.72
CA THR A 711 9.43 -16.81 -21.25
C THR A 711 9.84 -17.88 -20.22
N GLU A 712 9.80 -17.58 -18.92
CA GLU A 712 10.29 -18.44 -17.83
C GLU A 712 9.17 -19.11 -17.01
N HIS A 713 7.95 -18.55 -16.95
CA HIS A 713 6.90 -18.96 -15.99
C HIS A 713 5.54 -19.38 -16.59
N TRP A 714 5.54 -20.08 -17.72
CA TRP A 714 4.32 -20.46 -18.45
C TRP A 714 3.38 -21.39 -17.65
N ALA A 715 2.09 -21.03 -17.54
CA ALA A 715 1.02 -21.91 -17.03
C ALA A 715 0.07 -22.31 -18.18
N TYR A 716 0.00 -23.62 -18.48
CA TYR A 716 -0.46 -24.18 -19.75
C TYR A 716 -1.75 -25.03 -19.62
N VAL A 717 -2.61 -25.06 -20.64
CA VAL A 717 -3.67 -26.08 -20.77
C VAL A 717 -3.05 -27.40 -21.25
N SER A 718 -3.39 -28.52 -20.60
CA SER A 718 -2.72 -29.83 -20.78
C SER A 718 -2.70 -30.37 -22.22
N GLU A 719 -3.63 -29.97 -23.09
CA GLU A 719 -3.73 -30.49 -24.46
C GLU A 719 -2.69 -29.93 -25.44
N HIS A 720 -2.32 -28.65 -25.36
CA HIS A 720 -1.30 -28.10 -26.27
C HIS A 720 0.10 -28.61 -25.89
N ARG A 721 0.35 -28.92 -24.60
CA ARG A 721 1.56 -29.68 -24.19
C ARG A 721 1.60 -31.05 -24.88
N ALA A 722 0.46 -31.74 -24.97
CA ALA A 722 0.37 -33.02 -25.67
C ALA A 722 0.60 -32.85 -27.19
N LYS A 723 0.08 -31.79 -27.82
CA LYS A 723 0.28 -31.49 -29.25
C LYS A 723 1.72 -31.09 -29.60
N VAL A 724 2.37 -30.27 -28.77
CA VAL A 724 3.80 -29.92 -28.92
C VAL A 724 4.70 -31.13 -28.63
N ALA A 725 4.39 -31.91 -27.58
CA ALA A 725 5.11 -33.15 -27.30
C ALA A 725 4.92 -34.20 -28.41
N ALA A 726 3.74 -34.23 -29.05
CA ALA A 726 3.47 -35.05 -30.22
C ALA A 726 4.09 -34.49 -31.51
N GLY A 727 4.76 -33.33 -31.47
CA GLY A 727 5.36 -32.69 -32.66
C GLY A 727 4.35 -32.16 -33.66
N THR A 728 3.06 -32.13 -33.30
CA THR A 728 1.98 -31.61 -34.14
C THR A 728 1.89 -30.09 -34.10
N GLU A 729 2.54 -29.45 -33.12
CA GLU A 729 2.74 -28.01 -33.03
C GLU A 729 4.20 -27.70 -32.68
N LYS A 730 4.77 -26.62 -33.23
CA LYS A 730 6.14 -26.19 -32.95
C LYS A 730 6.16 -25.30 -31.71
N ARG A 731 7.17 -25.48 -30.84
CA ARG A 731 7.49 -24.55 -29.75
C ARG A 731 7.87 -23.20 -30.37
N THR A 732 7.13 -22.14 -30.03
CA THR A 732 7.35 -20.79 -30.56
C THR A 732 8.69 -20.20 -30.06
N PRO A 733 9.35 -19.30 -30.81
CA PRO A 733 10.68 -18.77 -30.47
C PRO A 733 10.69 -17.89 -29.21
N LYS A 734 11.90 -17.60 -28.70
CA LYS A 734 12.13 -16.75 -27.52
C LYS A 734 11.83 -15.27 -27.84
N GLY A 735 10.93 -14.63 -27.09
CA GLY A 735 10.56 -13.20 -27.20
C GLY A 735 9.76 -12.74 -25.98
N GLU A 736 9.86 -11.45 -25.60
CA GLU A 736 9.15 -10.87 -24.46
C GLU A 736 7.65 -10.75 -24.74
N LEU A 737 6.85 -11.26 -23.80
CA LEU A 737 5.40 -11.31 -23.91
C LEU A 737 4.76 -10.08 -23.24
N HIS A 738 3.86 -9.44 -23.99
CA HIS A 738 3.11 -8.20 -23.79
C HIS A 738 1.80 -8.08 -22.95
N GLY A 739 1.32 -9.01 -22.10
CA GLY A 739 0.06 -8.76 -21.33
C GLY A 739 -0.92 -9.91 -21.11
N MET A 740 -2.02 -9.60 -20.40
CA MET A 740 -3.00 -10.54 -19.80
C MET A 740 -4.45 -10.06 -19.97
N ILE A 741 -5.40 -10.97 -20.29
CA ILE A 741 -6.84 -10.90 -19.94
C ILE A 741 -7.42 -12.31 -19.65
N PRO A 742 -8.36 -12.45 -18.69
CA PRO A 742 -9.14 -13.67 -18.43
C PRO A 742 -10.02 -14.10 -19.63
N LEU A 743 -9.61 -15.12 -20.37
CA LEU A 743 -10.52 -15.83 -21.30
C LEU A 743 -10.94 -17.16 -20.67
N HIS A 744 -12.25 -17.42 -20.66
CA HIS A 744 -12.76 -18.73 -20.26
C HIS A 744 -12.10 -19.82 -21.12
N PRO A 745 -11.57 -20.93 -20.57
CA PRO A 745 -10.81 -21.93 -21.35
C PRO A 745 -11.57 -22.46 -22.58
N LYS A 746 -12.88 -22.68 -22.42
CA LYS A 746 -13.76 -23.14 -23.51
C LYS A 746 -13.96 -22.11 -24.62
N LEU A 747 -13.67 -20.82 -24.40
CA LEU A 747 -13.72 -19.81 -25.45
C LEU A 747 -12.61 -20.05 -26.48
N VAL A 748 -11.38 -20.28 -26.04
CA VAL A 748 -10.25 -20.57 -26.94
C VAL A 748 -10.53 -21.83 -27.75
N GLU A 749 -10.97 -22.91 -27.07
CA GLU A 749 -11.40 -24.15 -27.73
C GLU A 749 -12.50 -23.90 -28.78
N THR A 750 -13.48 -23.06 -28.46
CA THR A 750 -14.58 -22.71 -29.37
C THR A 750 -14.09 -21.94 -30.60
N LEU A 751 -13.13 -21.02 -30.42
CA LEU A 751 -12.53 -20.25 -31.51
C LEU A 751 -11.65 -21.17 -32.39
N GLU A 752 -10.77 -21.97 -31.79
CA GLU A 752 -9.93 -22.92 -32.53
C GLU A 752 -10.77 -23.93 -33.32
N ALA A 753 -11.84 -24.46 -32.72
CA ALA A 753 -12.76 -25.36 -33.42
C ALA A 753 -13.52 -24.68 -34.58
N GLY A 754 -13.66 -23.34 -34.52
CA GLY A 754 -14.17 -22.53 -35.61
C GLY A 754 -13.21 -22.41 -36.80
N GLY A 755 -11.91 -22.63 -36.57
CA GLY A 755 -10.84 -22.42 -37.54
C GLY A 755 -10.00 -21.16 -37.27
N TRP A 756 -10.24 -20.46 -36.16
CA TRP A 756 -9.41 -19.33 -35.76
C TRP A 756 -8.04 -19.80 -35.28
N THR A 757 -6.99 -19.14 -35.73
CA THR A 757 -5.65 -19.32 -35.18
C THR A 757 -5.40 -18.23 -34.17
N TRP A 758 -5.09 -18.63 -32.93
CA TRP A 758 -4.62 -17.67 -31.93
C TRP A 758 -3.20 -17.24 -32.33
N LEU A 759 -3.01 -15.96 -32.63
CA LEU A 759 -1.69 -15.43 -32.99
C LEU A 759 -1.04 -14.78 -31.78
N VAL A 760 0.06 -15.38 -31.33
CA VAL A 760 1.06 -14.66 -30.55
C VAL A 760 2.16 -14.26 -31.53
N ASP A 761 2.12 -13.03 -32.04
CA ASP A 761 3.28 -12.48 -32.77
C ASP A 761 4.32 -12.08 -31.72
N LEU A 762 5.39 -12.84 -31.64
CA LEU A 762 6.46 -12.68 -30.65
C LEU A 762 7.55 -11.70 -31.10
N GLN A 763 7.47 -11.20 -32.33
CA GLN A 763 8.49 -10.31 -32.91
C GLN A 763 8.04 -8.85 -32.92
N HIS A 764 6.74 -8.62 -32.92
CA HIS A 764 6.12 -7.31 -32.85
C HIS A 764 5.15 -7.37 -31.68
N ALA A 765 5.10 -6.34 -30.83
CA ALA A 765 4.19 -6.24 -29.69
C ALA A 765 2.72 -6.26 -30.17
N LYS A 766 2.22 -7.43 -30.59
CA LYS A 766 0.84 -7.63 -30.96
C LYS A 766 0.05 -8.13 -29.76
N ASP A 767 -1.20 -7.80 -29.92
CA ASP A 767 -2.35 -7.87 -29.06
C ASP A 767 -2.69 -9.31 -28.57
N PHE A 768 -2.92 -9.49 -27.25
CA PHE A 768 -3.06 -10.80 -26.57
C PHE A 768 -4.33 -11.58 -26.88
N MET A 769 -5.35 -10.91 -27.41
CA MET A 769 -6.68 -11.45 -27.67
C MET A 769 -6.98 -11.55 -29.16
N HIS A 770 -5.91 -11.65 -29.95
CA HIS A 770 -5.94 -11.59 -31.38
C HIS A 770 -6.11 -12.99 -32.00
N PHE A 771 -7.24 -13.20 -32.67
CA PHE A 771 -7.53 -14.43 -33.41
C PHE A 771 -7.63 -14.11 -34.90
N GLU A 772 -6.92 -14.87 -35.73
CA GLU A 772 -6.91 -14.67 -37.18
C GLU A 772 -7.35 -15.94 -37.92
N ASP A 773 -8.20 -15.75 -38.93
CA ASP A 773 -8.42 -16.76 -39.95
C ASP A 773 -7.30 -16.66 -41.00
N ARG A 774 -6.24 -17.45 -40.80
CA ARG A 774 -5.07 -17.47 -41.70
C ARG A 774 -5.42 -17.89 -43.12
N ALA A 775 -6.43 -18.75 -43.31
CA ALA A 775 -6.83 -19.19 -44.63
C ALA A 775 -7.54 -18.06 -45.39
N ALA A 776 -8.44 -17.34 -44.70
CA ALA A 776 -9.05 -16.14 -45.25
C ALA A 776 -8.01 -15.05 -45.54
N PHE A 777 -7.04 -14.85 -44.62
CA PHE A 777 -5.96 -13.89 -44.82
C PHE A 777 -5.08 -14.23 -46.02
N ALA A 778 -4.67 -15.50 -46.17
CA ALA A 778 -3.89 -15.96 -47.32
C ALA A 778 -4.66 -15.77 -48.64
N ALA A 779 -5.98 -15.92 -48.66
CA ALA A 779 -6.82 -15.71 -49.84
C ALA A 779 -6.91 -14.24 -50.29
N LEU A 780 -6.46 -13.29 -49.45
CA LEU A 780 -6.32 -11.87 -49.83
C LEU A 780 -5.04 -11.60 -50.64
N GLN A 781 -4.05 -12.48 -50.59
CA GLN A 781 -2.80 -12.31 -51.34
C GLN A 781 -3.06 -12.40 -52.85
N ARG A 782 -2.33 -11.60 -53.63
CA ARG A 782 -2.48 -11.48 -55.09
C ARG A 782 -1.97 -12.70 -55.86
#